data_AF-A0AA43UFJ1-F1
#
_entry.id   AF-A0AA43UFJ1-F1
#
_cell.length_a   1.000
_cell.length_b   1.000
_cell.length_c   1.000
_cell.angle_alpha   90.00
_cell.angle_beta   90.00
_cell.angle_gamma   90.00
#
_symmetry.space_group_name_H-M   'P 1'
#
loop_
_entity.id
_entity.type
_entity.pdbx_description
1 polymer ?
#
loop_
_entity_poly.entity_id
_entity_poly.type
_entity_poly.pdbx_seq_one_letter_code
_entity_poly.pdbx_strand_id
1 'polypeptide(L)'
;AQVLIAGGYAFIKYGLDNDRSSTAALVCRDIATGAVKWFFKYPRAYYETSNFIIVGDHVIVQSSAGLEGETTSSVGSIYKINWRTSSGLATPEKTLTGIPGTLTDYPAVGYDGYAGASGVTSLVYDSGAIFTLGSNGMVYCFDFDLNPVWSYHTNGRAYYSAPVVYNNLLFAGMLDGHLYILDKNLGTLKTDIEVYQADYKGDIIGSVTMPSIVESDGKYYIFCTFSDGRGMSAQLYGNALYEYDGESDVKTIVEPKDRGYGSLGRMTAVETGDFKGVYFEGNKKLFRMNLNGNISILNKDVNTSHSYLVLINGDKLAATSYTKGTALMEFDLEGNIIGKYLEDEKYQHYCMAGLTVFNGGFIYGNDSSVISIRGGFGDGSPDPIPEQGLAPWQILLIVLGALAIILTLAYVGMRYGLRWEHPWNHIVSSINNFLFGEEYSHNTLSRHRLWLVMGIGLTLTLIAAIASLCIGPTTTLGVGEMFQNLFSAVGKGGNNLTYNELMVYSARLPRTLVAIAVGVGLSVAGAMYQAIIRNPLVDPYIMGVSSGAGTAAIAVISFDFTFFGLFPAHSIYLTAFTAAVGGILAFMCTMLLATKAGGTSINYVLSGVIVGLVFSAAQTLMLTFAGNHVTGALSWLYGSFSEITWSKVWLVLIPSFAMSFAVLFWAKEFNLVLLGEDQARQMGLNVKRFNRWMLIIASVLTSICVAFVGIIGFVGLVIPHLCRMMLGGDHRLVLPTSMAFGGFLMIVADIASRMLVPGFELPVGAITTIIGVPVFAYLLIKRGKMYDG
;
A
#
# COMPACT_ATOMS: atom_id res chain seq x y z
N ALA A 1 11.05 10.12 -12.45
CA ALA A 1 11.93 9.12 -13.11
C ALA A 1 11.18 8.42 -14.25
N GLN A 2 11.85 8.01 -15.33
CA GLN A 2 11.24 7.19 -16.39
C GLN A 2 11.56 5.70 -16.18
N VAL A 3 10.61 4.83 -16.49
CA VAL A 3 10.73 3.39 -16.24
C VAL A 3 10.31 2.60 -17.48
N LEU A 4 11.12 1.63 -17.88
CA LEU A 4 10.77 0.60 -18.87
C LEU A 4 11.12 -0.78 -18.33
N ILE A 5 10.48 -1.82 -18.87
CA ILE A 5 10.60 -3.19 -18.35
C ILE A 5 10.98 -4.13 -19.48
N ALA A 6 11.95 -5.02 -19.22
CA ALA A 6 12.27 -6.14 -20.11
C ALA A 6 12.87 -7.31 -19.33
N GLY A 7 12.50 -8.54 -19.71
CA GLY A 7 13.13 -9.77 -19.20
C GLY A 7 13.08 -9.94 -17.67
N GLY A 8 12.04 -9.43 -17.00
CA GLY A 8 11.92 -9.47 -15.53
C GLY A 8 12.68 -8.37 -14.79
N TYR A 9 13.28 -7.42 -15.51
CA TYR A 9 14.00 -6.29 -14.94
C TYR A 9 13.31 -4.96 -15.24
N ALA A 10 13.36 -4.03 -14.28
CA ALA A 10 12.95 -2.64 -14.43
C ALA A 10 14.17 -1.76 -14.65
N PHE A 11 14.15 -0.98 -15.72
CA PHE A 11 15.16 -0.02 -16.10
C PHE A 11 14.66 1.37 -15.74
N ILE A 12 15.39 2.07 -14.88
CA ILE A 12 14.95 3.33 -14.28
C ILE A 12 15.95 4.42 -14.65
N LYS A 13 15.51 5.43 -15.39
CA LYS A 13 16.28 6.62 -15.74
C LYS A 13 15.90 7.79 -14.83
N TYR A 14 16.88 8.40 -14.15
CA TYR A 14 16.68 9.56 -13.27
C TYR A 14 17.94 10.42 -13.15
N GLY A 15 17.77 11.70 -12.75
CA GLY A 15 18.87 12.62 -12.43
C GLY A 15 19.37 12.42 -11.00
N LEU A 16 20.68 12.56 -10.75
CA LEU A 16 21.28 12.31 -9.44
C LEU A 16 21.37 13.54 -8.54
N ASP A 17 21.40 14.75 -9.10
CA ASP A 17 21.57 16.00 -8.35
C ASP A 17 20.33 16.91 -8.49
N ASN A 18 20.00 17.63 -7.42
CA ASN A 18 18.93 18.65 -7.42
C ASN A 18 19.27 19.89 -8.27
N ASP A 19 20.56 20.08 -8.56
CA ASP A 19 20.99 21.08 -9.53
C ASP A 19 20.89 20.47 -10.92
N ARG A 20 20.38 21.26 -11.87
CA ARG A 20 20.21 20.92 -13.30
C ARG A 20 21.53 20.63 -14.04
N SER A 21 22.62 20.39 -13.32
CA SER A 21 23.99 20.10 -13.73
C SER A 21 24.56 19.05 -12.76
N SER A 22 24.72 17.77 -13.09
CA SER A 22 25.81 17.34 -13.98
C SER A 22 25.69 15.85 -14.39
N THR A 23 24.94 15.03 -13.65
CA THR A 23 24.98 13.56 -13.83
C THR A 23 23.60 12.90 -13.79
N ALA A 24 23.35 12.00 -14.75
CA ALA A 24 22.18 11.14 -14.80
C ALA A 24 22.56 9.67 -14.57
N ALA A 25 21.58 8.86 -14.18
CA ALA A 25 21.75 7.43 -13.99
C ALA A 25 20.67 6.62 -14.70
N LEU A 26 21.08 5.47 -15.23
CA LEU A 26 20.21 4.38 -15.65
C LEU A 26 20.47 3.20 -14.71
N VAL A 27 19.45 2.73 -14.01
CA VAL A 27 19.55 1.61 -13.06
C VAL A 27 18.72 0.44 -13.53
N CYS A 28 19.30 -0.75 -13.52
CA CYS A 28 18.59 -2.01 -13.73
C CYS A 28 18.30 -2.67 -12.38
N ARG A 29 17.03 -2.92 -12.10
CA ARG A 29 16.55 -3.61 -10.91
C ARG A 29 15.82 -4.88 -11.27
N ASP A 30 16.02 -5.91 -10.48
CA ASP A 30 15.20 -7.12 -10.55
C ASP A 30 13.80 -6.82 -9.99
N ILE A 31 12.75 -7.13 -10.76
CA ILE A 31 11.37 -6.80 -10.37
C ILE A 31 10.86 -7.66 -9.21
N ALA A 32 11.36 -8.90 -9.08
CA ALA A 32 10.92 -9.83 -8.04
C ALA A 32 11.53 -9.49 -6.68
N THR A 33 12.81 -9.13 -6.66
CA THR A 33 13.59 -8.90 -5.43
C THR A 33 13.82 -7.43 -5.10
N GLY A 34 13.64 -6.52 -6.07
CA GLY A 34 13.97 -5.10 -5.94
C GLY A 34 15.47 -4.79 -5.93
N ALA A 35 16.32 -5.81 -6.03
CA ALA A 35 17.77 -5.70 -5.98
C ALA A 35 18.31 -4.96 -7.22
N VAL A 36 19.29 -4.08 -7.01
CA VAL A 36 20.01 -3.42 -8.10
C VAL A 36 20.99 -4.41 -8.72
N LYS A 37 20.83 -4.70 -10.01
CA LYS A 37 21.75 -5.55 -10.77
C LYS A 37 22.97 -4.77 -11.25
N TRP A 38 22.71 -3.59 -11.81
CA TRP A 38 23.73 -2.66 -12.26
C TRP A 38 23.19 -1.24 -12.35
N PHE A 39 24.10 -0.27 -12.40
CA PHE A 39 23.81 1.12 -12.70
C PHE A 39 24.83 1.67 -13.69
N PHE A 40 24.38 2.59 -14.54
CA PHE A 40 25.20 3.31 -15.50
C PHE A 40 25.06 4.80 -15.24
N LYS A 41 26.17 5.50 -15.05
CA LYS A 41 26.19 6.96 -14.87
C LYS A 41 26.67 7.62 -16.16
N TYR A 42 25.99 8.68 -16.58
CA TYR A 42 26.34 9.43 -17.79
C TYR A 42 26.08 10.92 -17.60
N PRO A 43 26.73 11.78 -18.40
CA PRO A 43 26.56 13.22 -18.31
C PRO A 43 25.11 13.62 -18.61
N ARG A 44 24.57 14.56 -17.82
CA ARG A 44 23.31 15.30 -18.03
C ARG A 44 22.19 14.56 -18.79
N ALA A 45 21.09 14.29 -18.10
CA ALA A 45 19.82 13.96 -18.75
C ALA A 45 18.72 14.86 -18.21
N TYR A 46 18.10 15.66 -19.09
CA TYR A 46 16.82 16.28 -18.77
C TYR A 46 15.77 15.18 -18.57
N TYR A 47 15.28 15.08 -17.34
CA TYR A 47 14.31 14.07 -16.90
C TYR A 47 12.91 14.31 -17.48
N GLU A 48 12.67 15.50 -18.03
CA GLU A 48 11.32 15.96 -18.38
C GLU A 48 10.74 15.18 -19.57
N THR A 49 11.51 14.71 -20.57
CA THR A 49 10.90 14.08 -21.78
C THR A 49 11.78 13.19 -22.68
N SER A 50 12.97 12.73 -22.28
CA SER A 50 13.84 11.91 -23.15
C SER A 50 13.72 10.39 -22.88
N ASN A 51 12.78 9.72 -23.55
CA ASN A 51 12.60 8.27 -23.45
C ASN A 51 13.80 7.52 -24.02
N PHE A 52 14.35 6.61 -23.22
CA PHE A 52 15.28 5.59 -23.68
C PHE A 52 14.48 4.41 -24.28
N ILE A 53 15.15 3.51 -25.00
CA ILE A 53 14.51 2.35 -25.62
C ILE A 53 15.18 1.06 -25.17
N ILE A 54 14.43 -0.04 -25.20
CA ILE A 54 14.95 -1.40 -25.00
C ILE A 54 14.68 -2.19 -26.27
N VAL A 55 15.74 -2.74 -26.85
CA VAL A 55 15.69 -3.52 -28.10
C VAL A 55 16.46 -4.80 -27.89
N GLY A 56 15.73 -5.92 -27.78
CA GLY A 56 16.28 -7.22 -27.41
C GLY A 56 17.06 -7.15 -26.10
N ASP A 57 18.34 -7.51 -26.15
CA ASP A 57 19.23 -7.58 -24.99
C ASP A 57 19.96 -6.25 -24.69
N HIS A 58 19.57 -5.16 -25.35
CA HIS A 58 20.23 -3.87 -25.25
C HIS A 58 19.28 -2.78 -24.76
N VAL A 59 19.78 -1.93 -23.87
CA VAL A 59 19.18 -0.65 -23.52
C VAL A 59 19.97 0.44 -24.23
N ILE A 60 19.25 1.33 -24.93
CA ILE A 60 19.86 2.47 -25.61
C ILE A 60 19.35 3.74 -24.95
N VAL A 61 20.26 4.52 -24.40
CA VAL A 61 19.96 5.73 -23.62
C VAL A 61 20.76 6.92 -24.14
N GLN A 62 20.11 8.08 -24.18
CA GLN A 62 20.68 9.33 -24.67
C GLN A 62 20.93 10.33 -23.53
N SER A 63 21.98 11.15 -23.69
CA SER A 63 22.24 12.34 -22.87
C SER A 63 21.72 13.61 -23.54
N SER A 64 21.42 14.62 -22.73
CA SER A 64 21.02 15.96 -23.18
C SER A 64 22.21 16.93 -23.33
N ALA A 65 23.44 16.47 -23.09
CA ALA A 65 24.67 17.23 -23.32
C ALA A 65 25.85 16.34 -23.71
N GLY A 66 26.87 16.94 -24.34
CA GLY A 66 28.17 16.32 -24.59
C GLY A 66 28.96 15.98 -23.33
N LEU A 67 30.10 15.30 -23.50
CA LEU A 67 31.02 14.96 -22.40
C LEU A 67 31.63 16.24 -21.78
N GLU A 68 31.88 16.23 -20.47
CA GLU A 68 32.60 17.33 -19.80
C GLU A 68 33.96 17.56 -20.47
N GLY A 69 34.18 18.77 -20.98
CA GLY A 69 35.40 19.16 -21.69
C GLY A 69 35.28 19.20 -23.22
N GLU A 70 34.17 18.72 -23.80
CA GLU A 70 33.86 18.99 -25.22
C GLU A 70 33.34 20.42 -25.37
N THR A 71 33.85 21.15 -26.38
CA THR A 71 33.35 22.48 -26.75
C THR A 71 31.85 22.44 -27.01
N THR A 72 31.18 23.60 -26.92
CA THR A 72 29.72 23.86 -27.06
C THR A 72 29.06 23.39 -28.37
N SER A 73 29.67 22.47 -29.11
CA SER A 73 29.32 21.99 -30.44
C SER A 73 28.74 20.57 -30.50
N SER A 74 28.63 19.84 -29.38
CA SER A 74 28.02 18.49 -29.38
C SER A 74 26.57 18.49 -28.85
N VAL A 75 25.67 17.85 -29.61
CA VAL A 75 24.20 17.80 -29.36
C VAL A 75 23.82 16.77 -28.28
N GLY A 76 24.78 16.00 -27.78
CA GLY A 76 24.55 14.90 -26.84
C GLY A 76 25.31 13.64 -27.23
N SER A 77 25.08 12.57 -26.49
CA SER A 77 25.65 11.24 -26.75
C SER A 77 24.56 10.17 -26.64
N ILE A 78 24.72 9.07 -27.37
CA ILE A 78 23.85 7.89 -27.28
C ILE A 78 24.70 6.70 -26.85
N TYR A 79 24.23 5.98 -25.83
CA TYR A 79 24.91 4.85 -25.20
C TYR A 79 24.11 3.57 -25.46
N LYS A 80 24.76 2.54 -25.99
CA LYS A 80 24.21 1.19 -26.15
C LYS A 80 24.82 0.27 -25.09
N ILE A 81 23.96 -0.32 -24.26
CA ILE A 81 24.36 -1.12 -23.09
C ILE A 81 23.68 -2.48 -23.19
N ASN A 82 24.45 -3.57 -23.18
CA ASN A 82 23.89 -4.91 -23.03
C ASN A 82 23.54 -5.19 -21.58
N TRP A 83 22.24 -5.29 -21.30
CA TRP A 83 21.75 -5.36 -19.94
C TRP A 83 21.83 -6.76 -19.33
N ARG A 84 22.04 -7.80 -20.16
CA ARG A 84 22.20 -9.18 -19.69
C ARG A 84 23.59 -9.41 -19.12
N THR A 85 24.62 -8.91 -19.81
CA THR A 85 26.04 -9.09 -19.44
C THR A 85 26.55 -8.06 -18.44
N SER A 86 25.83 -6.95 -18.25
CA SER A 86 26.20 -5.90 -17.28
C SER A 86 26.01 -6.32 -15.82
N SER A 87 26.95 -5.89 -14.96
CA SER A 87 26.92 -6.07 -13.50
C SER A 87 27.60 -4.92 -12.77
N GLY A 88 27.10 -4.47 -11.62
CA GLY A 88 27.73 -3.40 -10.84
C GLY A 88 27.67 -2.03 -11.53
N LEU A 89 28.81 -1.38 -11.75
CA LEU A 89 28.89 -0.18 -12.59
C LEU A 89 29.01 -0.61 -14.05
N ALA A 90 27.92 -0.48 -14.82
CA ALA A 90 27.87 -0.91 -16.21
C ALA A 90 28.73 0.00 -17.11
N THR A 91 29.28 -0.60 -18.17
CA THR A 91 29.98 0.12 -19.25
C THR A 91 29.22 -0.09 -20.57
N PRO A 92 29.09 0.96 -21.40
CA PRO A 92 28.42 0.82 -22.69
C PRO A 92 29.27 -0.01 -23.65
N GLU A 93 28.63 -0.89 -24.42
CA GLU A 93 29.29 -1.64 -25.51
C GLU A 93 29.68 -0.70 -26.65
N LYS A 94 28.84 0.31 -26.90
CA LYS A 94 29.11 1.35 -27.88
C LYS A 94 28.58 2.69 -27.39
N THR A 95 29.37 3.73 -27.63
CA THR A 95 29.00 5.11 -27.36
C THR A 95 29.13 5.90 -28.66
N LEU A 96 28.06 6.56 -29.06
CA LEU A 96 28.09 7.58 -30.09
C LEU A 96 28.26 8.94 -29.41
N THR A 97 29.46 9.52 -29.52
CA THR A 97 29.76 10.89 -29.12
C THR A 97 29.88 11.78 -30.35
N GLY A 98 29.76 13.10 -30.16
CA GLY A 98 29.97 14.06 -31.26
C GLY A 98 29.01 13.87 -32.43
N ILE A 99 27.71 13.63 -32.15
CA ILE A 99 26.67 13.48 -33.17
C ILE A 99 26.78 14.65 -34.17
N PRO A 100 27.01 14.39 -35.48
CA PRO A 100 27.33 15.42 -36.45
C PRO A 100 26.22 16.47 -36.54
N GLY A 101 26.56 17.71 -36.21
CA GLY A 101 25.66 18.85 -36.31
C GLY A 101 26.49 20.11 -36.37
N THR A 102 26.68 20.65 -37.57
CA THR A 102 27.19 22.01 -37.71
C THR A 102 26.20 22.95 -37.03
N LEU A 103 26.62 23.62 -35.95
CA LEU A 103 26.04 24.88 -35.48
C LEU A 103 26.33 25.95 -36.54
N THR A 104 25.79 25.81 -37.75
CA THR A 104 25.89 26.84 -38.77
C THR A 104 24.58 27.62 -38.77
N ASP A 105 24.65 28.76 -38.08
CA ASP A 105 23.84 29.96 -38.27
C ASP A 105 22.32 29.81 -38.21
N TYR A 106 21.79 29.39 -37.05
CA TYR A 106 20.45 29.82 -36.66
C TYR A 106 20.52 30.70 -35.41
N PRO A 107 19.99 31.94 -35.44
CA PRO A 107 19.98 32.80 -34.28
C PRO A 107 19.32 32.04 -33.12
N ALA A 108 19.93 32.15 -31.94
CA ALA A 108 19.38 31.60 -30.72
C ALA A 108 18.07 32.35 -30.43
N VAL A 109 16.98 31.85 -30.99
CA VAL A 109 15.66 32.43 -30.83
C VAL A 109 15.34 32.49 -29.35
N GLY A 110 15.17 33.73 -28.87
CA GLY A 110 14.71 34.31 -27.60
C GLY A 110 14.51 33.48 -26.33
N TYR A 111 15.10 32.30 -26.19
CA TYR A 111 15.04 31.52 -24.96
C TYR A 111 16.24 31.88 -24.11
N ASP A 112 16.00 32.49 -22.95
CA ASP A 112 17.00 32.68 -21.89
C ASP A 112 17.64 31.33 -21.52
N GLY A 113 18.67 30.89 -22.24
CA GLY A 113 19.49 29.70 -21.98
C GLY A 113 18.82 28.31 -22.02
N TYR A 114 17.49 28.16 -22.01
CA TYR A 114 16.84 26.86 -21.72
C TYR A 114 16.72 25.89 -22.91
N ALA A 115 16.57 26.36 -24.15
CA ALA A 115 16.40 25.47 -25.31
C ALA A 115 17.72 24.91 -25.88
N GLY A 116 18.85 25.59 -25.65
CA GLY A 116 20.16 25.16 -26.15
C GLY A 116 20.74 23.92 -25.45
N ALA A 117 20.19 23.54 -24.30
CA ALA A 117 20.70 22.46 -23.43
C ALA A 117 19.84 21.18 -23.45
N SER A 118 18.85 21.06 -24.34
CA SER A 118 17.94 19.90 -24.40
C SER A 118 18.56 18.67 -25.09
N GLY A 119 19.55 18.88 -25.96
CA GLY A 119 20.30 17.83 -26.65
C GLY A 119 19.45 16.96 -27.59
N VAL A 120 19.68 15.65 -27.57
CA VAL A 120 18.92 14.65 -28.34
C VAL A 120 17.60 14.32 -27.63
N THR A 121 16.48 14.27 -28.37
CA THR A 121 15.15 13.99 -27.82
C THR A 121 14.93 12.48 -27.61
N SER A 122 13.67 12.06 -27.39
CA SER A 122 13.31 10.65 -27.24
C SER A 122 13.78 9.81 -28.44
N LEU A 123 14.21 8.57 -28.17
CA LEU A 123 14.60 7.61 -29.20
C LEU A 123 13.38 6.79 -29.64
N VAL A 124 13.28 6.50 -30.93
CA VAL A 124 12.29 5.56 -31.49
C VAL A 124 13.02 4.49 -32.28
N TYR A 125 12.69 3.23 -32.07
CA TYR A 125 13.22 2.12 -32.84
C TYR A 125 12.13 1.53 -33.72
N ASP A 126 12.39 1.46 -35.02
CA ASP A 126 11.51 0.84 -35.99
C ASP A 126 12.33 0.21 -37.13
N SER A 127 11.92 -0.98 -37.59
CA SER A 127 12.50 -1.63 -38.78
C SER A 127 14.04 -1.77 -38.78
N GLY A 128 14.67 -1.91 -37.61
CA GLY A 128 16.14 -2.06 -37.50
C GLY A 128 16.90 -0.75 -37.32
N ALA A 129 16.23 0.40 -37.39
CA ALA A 129 16.83 1.73 -37.27
C ALA A 129 16.34 2.47 -36.02
N ILE A 130 17.13 3.43 -35.57
CA ILE A 130 16.87 4.31 -34.43
C ILE A 130 16.73 5.74 -34.95
N PHE A 131 15.59 6.34 -34.65
CA PHE A 131 15.25 7.70 -35.06
C PHE A 131 15.23 8.63 -33.85
N THR A 132 15.72 9.85 -34.02
CA THR A 132 15.68 10.87 -32.95
C THR A 132 15.81 12.28 -33.52
N LEU A 133 15.42 13.28 -32.73
CA LEU A 133 15.51 14.69 -33.10
C LEU A 133 16.56 15.40 -32.25
N GLY A 134 17.18 16.43 -32.81
CA GLY A 134 18.21 17.23 -32.15
C GLY A 134 17.74 18.65 -31.85
N SER A 135 18.18 19.19 -30.72
CA SER A 135 18.06 20.61 -30.40
C SER A 135 18.76 21.54 -31.40
N ASN A 136 19.62 20.98 -32.25
CA ASN A 136 20.26 21.66 -33.37
C ASN A 136 19.43 21.66 -34.67
N GLY A 137 18.17 21.20 -34.63
CA GLY A 137 17.30 21.16 -35.80
C GLY A 137 17.58 20.01 -36.76
N MET A 138 18.25 18.96 -36.29
CA MET A 138 18.48 17.77 -37.09
C MET A 138 17.49 16.66 -36.76
N VAL A 139 17.05 15.93 -37.78
CA VAL A 139 16.44 14.61 -37.69
C VAL A 139 17.53 13.59 -38.00
N TYR A 140 17.73 12.62 -37.11
CA TYR A 140 18.75 11.59 -37.28
C TYR A 140 18.14 10.21 -37.43
N CYS A 141 18.75 9.41 -38.32
CA CYS A 141 18.54 7.98 -38.42
C CYS A 141 19.87 7.26 -38.23
N PHE A 142 19.90 6.34 -37.27
CA PHE A 142 21.03 5.46 -37.00
C PHE A 142 20.62 4.00 -37.21
N ASP A 143 21.55 3.14 -37.56
CA ASP A 143 21.32 1.70 -37.48
C ASP A 143 21.32 1.24 -36.01
N PHE A 144 21.01 -0.03 -35.77
CA PHE A 144 21.02 -0.60 -34.42
C PHE A 144 22.40 -0.52 -33.73
N ASP A 145 23.47 -0.39 -34.50
CA ASP A 145 24.83 -0.21 -33.98
C ASP A 145 25.20 1.27 -33.86
N LEU A 146 24.26 2.21 -33.89
CA LEU A 146 24.53 3.65 -33.77
C LEU A 146 25.41 4.22 -34.88
N ASN A 147 25.52 3.56 -36.04
CA ASN A 147 26.14 4.17 -37.22
C ASN A 147 25.13 5.07 -37.92
N PRO A 148 25.52 6.27 -38.39
CA PRO A 148 24.61 7.15 -39.12
C PRO A 148 24.18 6.51 -40.45
N VAL A 149 22.87 6.48 -40.69
CA VAL A 149 22.28 6.01 -41.96
C VAL A 149 21.96 7.22 -42.84
N TRP A 150 21.19 8.16 -42.30
CA TRP A 150 20.88 9.44 -42.93
C TRP A 150 20.57 10.49 -41.86
N SER A 151 20.63 11.76 -42.24
CA SER A 151 20.15 12.87 -41.41
C SER A 151 19.51 13.95 -42.29
N TYR A 152 18.60 14.72 -41.70
CA TYR A 152 17.89 15.81 -42.37
C TYR A 152 17.89 17.06 -41.49
N HIS A 153 18.07 18.25 -42.08
CA HIS A 153 18.11 19.52 -41.37
C HIS A 153 16.79 20.27 -41.55
N THR A 154 16.11 20.59 -40.44
CA THR A 154 14.88 21.39 -40.38
C THR A 154 15.19 22.86 -40.11
N ASN A 155 14.22 23.75 -40.31
CA ASN A 155 14.38 25.18 -39.98
C ASN A 155 14.19 25.47 -38.48
N GLY A 156 13.51 24.58 -37.76
CA GLY A 156 13.25 24.68 -36.32
C GLY A 156 14.07 23.70 -35.50
N ARG A 157 14.17 23.99 -34.19
CA ARG A 157 14.83 23.11 -33.21
C ARG A 157 13.85 22.11 -32.63
N ALA A 158 14.31 20.92 -32.27
CA ALA A 158 13.50 19.99 -31.49
C ALA A 158 13.50 20.39 -30.00
N TYR A 159 12.31 20.45 -29.39
CA TYR A 159 12.16 20.73 -27.97
C TYR A 159 11.17 19.76 -27.34
N TYR A 160 11.70 18.81 -26.56
CA TYR A 160 10.90 17.88 -25.76
C TYR A 160 9.83 17.09 -26.56
N SER A 161 10.03 16.97 -27.88
CA SER A 161 9.18 16.25 -28.83
C SER A 161 9.90 15.00 -29.35
N ALA A 162 9.18 13.89 -29.44
CA ALA A 162 9.68 12.64 -29.98
C ALA A 162 9.35 12.58 -31.49
N PRO A 163 10.20 11.97 -32.34
CA PRO A 163 9.77 11.62 -33.68
C PRO A 163 8.67 10.57 -33.58
N VAL A 164 7.77 10.53 -34.57
CA VAL A 164 6.77 9.47 -34.70
C VAL A 164 7.03 8.74 -36.00
N VAL A 165 7.15 7.43 -35.96
CA VAL A 165 7.31 6.59 -37.15
C VAL A 165 6.02 5.83 -37.36
N TYR A 166 5.45 5.94 -38.56
CA TYR A 166 4.23 5.22 -38.94
C TYR A 166 4.36 4.78 -40.39
N ASN A 167 4.20 3.48 -40.65
CA ASN A 167 4.49 2.87 -41.96
C ASN A 167 5.87 3.27 -42.49
N ASN A 168 5.95 3.95 -43.64
CA ASN A 168 7.20 4.42 -44.26
C ASN A 168 7.50 5.90 -43.97
N LEU A 169 6.76 6.53 -43.07
CA LEU A 169 6.85 7.97 -42.80
C LEU A 169 7.43 8.22 -41.41
N LEU A 170 8.17 9.31 -41.30
CA LEU A 170 8.66 9.87 -40.05
C LEU A 170 8.11 11.28 -39.90
N PHE A 171 7.48 11.56 -38.76
CA PHE A 171 6.91 12.85 -38.41
C PHE A 171 7.77 13.51 -37.34
N ALA A 172 8.11 14.79 -37.54
CA ALA A 172 8.95 15.55 -36.63
C ALA A 172 8.38 16.95 -36.39
N GLY A 173 7.84 17.17 -35.19
CA GLY A 173 7.36 18.50 -34.75
C GLY A 173 8.51 19.35 -34.21
N MET A 174 8.62 20.58 -34.69
CA MET A 174 9.74 21.49 -34.41
C MET A 174 9.28 22.82 -33.79
N LEU A 175 10.22 23.56 -33.20
CA LEU A 175 9.99 24.87 -32.53
C LEU A 175 9.81 26.06 -33.48
N ASP A 176 9.92 25.83 -34.79
CA ASP A 176 9.56 26.80 -35.84
C ASP A 176 8.07 26.75 -36.19
N GLY A 177 7.26 26.01 -35.43
CA GLY A 177 5.82 25.88 -35.66
C GLY A 177 5.43 24.86 -36.72
N HIS A 178 6.39 24.10 -37.26
CA HIS A 178 6.16 23.17 -38.35
C HIS A 178 6.14 21.71 -37.89
N LEU A 179 5.34 20.90 -38.59
CA LEU A 179 5.42 19.45 -38.60
C LEU A 179 6.06 18.98 -39.90
N TYR A 180 7.25 18.40 -39.81
CA TYR A 180 7.95 17.83 -40.97
C TYR A 180 7.56 16.36 -41.16
N ILE A 181 7.29 15.97 -42.40
CA ILE A 181 6.99 14.59 -42.80
C ILE A 181 8.09 14.13 -43.76
N LEU A 182 8.84 13.10 -43.36
CA LEU A 182 9.95 12.55 -44.09
C LEU A 182 9.69 11.09 -44.48
N ASP A 183 10.32 10.64 -45.56
CA ASP A 183 10.46 9.21 -45.82
C ASP A 183 11.44 8.61 -44.81
N LYS A 184 11.00 7.61 -44.04
CA LYS A 184 11.82 7.02 -42.97
C LYS A 184 13.05 6.28 -43.49
N ASN A 185 13.00 5.75 -44.72
CA ASN A 185 14.06 4.94 -45.29
C ASN A 185 15.12 5.82 -45.98
N LEU A 186 14.67 6.88 -46.65
CA LEU A 186 15.55 7.76 -47.45
C LEU A 186 15.97 9.04 -46.71
N GLY A 187 15.23 9.47 -45.68
CA GLY A 187 15.48 10.74 -45.00
C GLY A 187 15.11 11.97 -45.83
N THR A 188 14.38 11.79 -46.93
CA THR A 188 13.94 12.88 -47.80
C THR A 188 12.65 13.49 -47.29
N LEU A 189 12.56 14.82 -47.27
CA LEU A 189 11.30 15.52 -46.98
C LEU A 189 10.24 15.16 -48.02
N LYS A 190 9.08 14.72 -47.55
CA LYS A 190 7.87 14.56 -48.38
C LYS A 190 7.08 15.85 -48.40
N THR A 191 6.80 16.40 -47.22
CA THR A 191 6.14 17.70 -47.04
C THR A 191 6.37 18.22 -45.63
N ASP A 192 6.15 19.51 -45.40
CA ASP A 192 6.02 20.11 -44.09
C ASP A 192 4.68 20.84 -43.96
N ILE A 193 4.21 20.99 -42.73
CA ILE A 193 2.91 21.62 -42.41
C ILE A 193 3.18 22.72 -41.39
N GLU A 194 2.89 23.97 -41.75
CA GLU A 194 2.83 25.06 -40.78
C GLU A 194 1.61 24.86 -39.88
N VAL A 195 1.86 24.55 -38.61
CA VAL A 195 0.79 24.30 -37.64
C VAL A 195 0.44 25.59 -36.91
N TYR A 196 1.42 26.22 -36.26
CA TYR A 196 1.19 27.47 -35.55
C TYR A 196 2.48 28.19 -35.26
N GLN A 197 2.48 29.50 -35.45
CA GLN A 197 3.58 30.38 -35.13
C GLN A 197 3.08 31.61 -34.37
N ALA A 198 3.93 32.14 -33.50
CA ALA A 198 3.71 33.37 -32.75
C ALA A 198 4.99 34.21 -32.76
N ASP A 199 4.82 35.54 -32.79
CA ASP A 199 5.93 36.46 -32.54
C ASP A 199 6.21 36.51 -31.04
N TYR A 200 7.47 36.27 -30.69
CA TYR A 200 7.98 36.49 -29.35
C TYR A 200 9.31 37.23 -29.41
N LYS A 201 9.28 38.49 -28.95
CA LYS A 201 10.46 39.38 -28.92
C LYS A 201 11.12 39.55 -30.29
N GLY A 202 10.34 39.49 -31.39
CA GLY A 202 10.82 39.64 -32.76
C GLY A 202 11.29 38.34 -33.42
N ASP A 203 11.23 37.22 -32.71
CA ASP A 203 11.46 35.89 -33.28
C ASP A 203 10.13 35.16 -33.53
N ILE A 204 10.04 34.44 -34.64
CA ILE A 204 8.89 33.59 -34.96
C ILE A 204 9.10 32.21 -34.34
N ILE A 205 8.24 31.84 -33.38
CA ILE A 205 8.29 30.57 -32.65
C ILE A 205 6.95 29.87 -32.60
N GLY A 206 6.97 28.54 -32.56
CA GLY A 206 5.79 27.74 -32.32
C GLY A 206 6.19 26.31 -32.01
N SER A 207 5.63 25.70 -30.97
CA SER A 207 5.98 24.32 -30.63
C SER A 207 4.95 23.37 -31.20
N VAL A 208 5.37 22.40 -32.02
CA VAL A 208 4.53 21.27 -32.44
C VAL A 208 4.98 20.02 -31.70
N THR A 209 4.06 19.38 -30.97
CA THR A 209 4.38 18.17 -30.20
C THR A 209 4.31 16.90 -31.06
N MET A 210 4.59 15.74 -30.47
CA MET A 210 4.50 14.46 -31.18
C MET A 210 3.06 14.25 -31.70
N PRO A 211 2.86 14.00 -33.01
CA PRO A 211 1.53 13.76 -33.54
C PRO A 211 1.02 12.36 -33.19
N SER A 212 -0.29 12.17 -33.26
CA SER A 212 -0.92 10.85 -33.31
C SER A 212 -1.45 10.59 -34.71
N ILE A 213 -1.19 9.40 -35.23
CA ILE A 213 -1.56 9.00 -36.58
C ILE A 213 -2.65 7.93 -36.51
N VAL A 214 -3.71 8.11 -37.27
CA VAL A 214 -4.78 7.11 -37.48
C VAL A 214 -4.93 6.88 -38.98
N GLU A 215 -4.94 5.62 -39.42
CA GLU A 215 -5.12 5.28 -40.83
C GLU A 215 -6.60 4.93 -41.13
N SER A 216 -7.16 5.57 -42.16
CA SER A 216 -8.47 5.18 -42.69
C SER A 216 -8.55 5.45 -44.17
N ASP A 217 -9.09 4.48 -44.92
CA ASP A 217 -9.35 4.60 -46.35
C ASP A 217 -8.11 4.98 -47.18
N GLY A 218 -6.94 4.47 -46.77
CA GLY A 218 -5.65 4.73 -47.43
C GLY A 218 -5.08 6.12 -47.18
N LYS A 219 -5.63 6.87 -46.21
CA LYS A 219 -5.16 8.20 -45.82
C LYS A 219 -4.70 8.23 -44.37
N TYR A 220 -3.78 9.13 -44.08
CA TYR A 220 -3.24 9.37 -42.75
C TYR A 220 -3.94 10.57 -42.12
N TYR A 221 -4.60 10.35 -40.99
CA TYR A 221 -5.17 11.41 -40.16
C TYR A 221 -4.16 11.79 -39.07
N ILE A 222 -3.62 13.00 -39.18
CA ILE A 222 -2.54 13.51 -38.34
C ILE A 222 -3.13 14.45 -37.29
N PHE A 223 -3.16 14.00 -36.04
CA PHE A 223 -3.61 14.77 -34.89
C PHE A 223 -2.42 15.40 -34.18
N CYS A 224 -2.38 16.73 -34.08
CA CYS A 224 -1.28 17.47 -33.49
C CYS A 224 -1.76 18.36 -32.36
N THR A 225 -0.92 18.56 -31.34
CA THR A 225 -1.06 19.72 -30.43
C THR A 225 0.08 20.69 -30.64
N PHE A 226 -0.22 21.97 -30.43
CA PHE A 226 0.74 23.04 -30.59
C PHE A 226 0.67 24.06 -29.46
N SER A 227 1.73 24.85 -29.29
CA SER A 227 1.76 26.02 -28.41
C SER A 227 2.49 27.21 -29.04
N ASP A 228 2.43 28.36 -28.37
CA ASP A 228 3.18 29.59 -28.71
C ASP A 228 4.71 29.47 -28.61
N GLY A 229 5.25 28.26 -28.43
CA GLY A 229 6.69 28.02 -28.43
C GLY A 229 7.40 28.42 -27.14
N ARG A 230 6.72 28.98 -26.13
CA ARG A 230 7.34 29.42 -24.85
C ARG A 230 7.48 28.30 -23.81
N GLY A 231 7.52 27.04 -24.24
CA GLY A 231 7.80 25.87 -23.39
C GLY A 231 6.94 25.84 -22.12
N MET A 232 7.53 25.73 -20.93
CA MET A 232 6.78 25.74 -19.66
C MET A 232 6.02 27.05 -19.37
N SER A 233 6.38 28.15 -20.05
CA SER A 233 5.74 29.46 -19.95
C SER A 233 4.76 29.73 -21.09
N ALA A 234 4.42 28.72 -21.88
CA ALA A 234 3.44 28.86 -22.95
C ALA A 234 2.07 29.23 -22.38
N GLN A 235 1.44 30.22 -23.02
CA GLN A 235 0.15 30.76 -22.63
C GLN A 235 -0.97 30.28 -23.56
N LEU A 236 -0.61 29.92 -24.79
CA LEU A 236 -1.53 29.45 -25.82
C LEU A 236 -1.29 27.99 -26.15
N TYR A 237 -2.36 27.21 -26.20
CA TYR A 237 -2.34 25.79 -26.56
C TYR A 237 -3.54 25.44 -27.45
N GLY A 238 -3.29 24.66 -28.50
CA GLY A 238 -4.35 24.24 -29.41
C GLY A 238 -4.13 22.85 -29.97
N ASN A 239 -5.11 22.40 -30.75
CA ASN A 239 -5.03 21.18 -31.53
C ASN A 239 -5.34 21.44 -33.00
N ALA A 240 -4.76 20.61 -33.86
CA ALA A 240 -4.97 20.61 -35.28
C ALA A 240 -5.18 19.17 -35.78
N LEU A 241 -5.92 19.03 -36.87
CA LEU A 241 -6.14 17.75 -37.54
C LEU A 241 -5.96 17.94 -39.03
N TYR A 242 -5.09 17.12 -39.61
CA TYR A 242 -4.80 17.10 -41.04
C TYR A 242 -5.10 15.73 -41.62
N GLU A 243 -5.57 15.71 -42.85
CA GLU A 243 -5.63 14.52 -43.70
C GLU A 243 -4.44 14.58 -44.66
N TYR A 244 -3.66 13.51 -44.73
CA TYR A 244 -2.50 13.40 -45.60
C TYR A 244 -2.64 12.15 -46.48
N ASP A 245 -2.39 12.30 -47.77
CA ASP A 245 -2.49 11.22 -48.77
C ASP A 245 -1.30 10.26 -48.78
N GLY A 246 -0.21 10.58 -48.06
CA GLY A 246 1.02 9.77 -48.04
C GLY A 246 2.08 10.20 -49.06
N GLU A 247 1.78 11.17 -49.94
CA GLU A 247 2.70 11.67 -50.95
C GLU A 247 2.93 13.18 -50.80
N SER A 248 1.90 14.01 -50.99
CA SER A 248 2.09 15.47 -51.01
C SER A 248 0.86 16.29 -50.60
N ASP A 249 -0.36 15.78 -50.75
CA ASP A 249 -1.55 16.58 -50.46
C ASP A 249 -1.89 16.53 -48.97
N VAL A 250 -1.91 17.70 -48.33
CA VAL A 250 -2.30 17.88 -46.94
C VAL A 250 -3.53 18.76 -46.88
N LYS A 251 -4.63 18.19 -46.37
CA LYS A 251 -5.88 18.90 -46.17
C LYS A 251 -6.12 19.16 -44.69
N THR A 252 -6.26 20.43 -44.32
CA THR A 252 -6.67 20.83 -42.97
C THR A 252 -8.13 20.44 -42.72
N ILE A 253 -8.38 19.56 -41.75
CA ILE A 253 -9.73 19.24 -41.26
C ILE A 253 -10.10 20.17 -40.11
N VAL A 254 -9.16 20.37 -39.18
CA VAL A 254 -9.33 21.26 -38.04
C VAL A 254 -8.22 22.27 -38.02
N GLU A 255 -8.62 23.54 -38.18
CA GLU A 255 -7.70 24.66 -38.11
C GLU A 255 -7.04 24.77 -36.74
N PRO A 256 -5.73 25.09 -36.70
CA PRO A 256 -4.98 25.33 -35.49
C PRO A 256 -5.52 26.58 -34.80
N LYS A 257 -6.31 26.40 -33.75
CA LYS A 257 -6.85 27.50 -32.92
C LYS A 257 -6.67 27.21 -31.44
N ASP A 258 -6.38 28.26 -30.67
CA ASP A 258 -6.48 28.20 -29.22
C ASP A 258 -7.93 27.91 -28.83
N ARG A 259 -8.10 26.88 -28.02
CA ARG A 259 -9.41 26.42 -27.52
C ARG A 259 -9.46 26.40 -26.01
N GLY A 260 -8.45 26.95 -25.33
CA GLY A 260 -8.41 27.03 -23.86
C GLY A 260 -8.32 25.65 -23.19
N TYR A 261 -7.77 24.65 -23.89
CA TYR A 261 -7.58 23.30 -23.35
C TYR A 261 -6.42 23.21 -22.34
N GLY A 262 -5.61 24.25 -22.19
CA GLY A 262 -4.49 24.28 -21.23
C GLY A 262 -3.32 23.37 -21.66
N SER A 263 -2.45 23.04 -20.69
CA SER A 263 -1.22 22.23 -20.83
C SER A 263 -1.31 21.13 -21.90
N LEU A 264 -0.23 21.00 -22.69
CA LEU A 264 -0.05 20.06 -23.81
C LEU A 264 -0.45 18.62 -23.45
N GLY A 265 -1.68 18.25 -23.76
CA GLY A 265 -2.13 16.86 -23.78
C GLY A 265 -1.47 16.15 -24.95
N ARG A 266 -0.73 15.07 -24.68
CA ARG A 266 -0.30 14.15 -25.73
C ARG A 266 -1.51 13.28 -26.09
N MET A 267 -1.85 13.23 -27.37
CA MET A 267 -3.00 12.49 -27.87
C MET A 267 -2.66 11.02 -28.00
N THR A 268 -3.65 10.15 -27.78
CA THR A 268 -3.52 8.69 -27.92
C THR A 268 -4.48 8.21 -29.00
N ALA A 269 -3.92 7.67 -30.09
CA ALA A 269 -4.69 7.06 -31.17
C ALA A 269 -5.42 5.80 -30.68
N VAL A 270 -6.70 5.71 -31.02
CA VAL A 270 -7.56 4.55 -30.71
C VAL A 270 -8.34 4.19 -31.97
N GLU A 271 -8.22 2.93 -32.38
CA GLU A 271 -8.90 2.35 -33.53
C GLU A 271 -9.66 1.10 -33.06
N THR A 272 -10.90 1.28 -32.61
CA THR A 272 -11.83 0.20 -32.27
C THR A 272 -12.97 0.14 -33.29
N GLY A 273 -13.68 -0.99 -33.36
CA GLY A 273 -14.70 -1.22 -34.39
C GLY A 273 -15.75 -0.11 -34.55
N ASP A 274 -16.05 0.61 -33.46
CA ASP A 274 -17.05 1.69 -33.44
C ASP A 274 -16.43 3.10 -33.39
N PHE A 275 -15.11 3.25 -33.24
CA PHE A 275 -14.45 4.56 -33.13
C PHE A 275 -13.02 4.57 -33.69
N LYS A 276 -12.76 5.56 -34.54
CA LYS A 276 -11.42 5.94 -34.99
C LYS A 276 -11.13 7.40 -34.64
N GLY A 277 -10.04 7.64 -33.93
CA GLY A 277 -9.64 8.99 -33.54
C GLY A 277 -8.63 9.00 -32.41
N VAL A 278 -8.65 10.06 -31.62
CA VAL A 278 -7.73 10.25 -30.49
C VAL A 278 -8.44 10.60 -29.20
N TYR A 279 -7.82 10.19 -28.09
CA TYR A 279 -8.18 10.61 -26.73
C TYR A 279 -7.08 11.52 -26.20
N PHE A 280 -7.47 12.56 -25.45
CA PHE A 280 -6.51 13.47 -24.81
C PHE A 280 -7.12 14.15 -23.59
N GLU A 281 -6.26 14.53 -22.64
CA GLU A 281 -6.64 15.31 -21.47
C GLU A 281 -6.26 16.78 -21.65
N GLY A 282 -7.05 17.68 -21.05
CA GLY A 282 -6.77 19.11 -21.02
C GLY A 282 -7.70 19.84 -20.06
N ASN A 283 -7.18 20.82 -19.33
CA ASN A 283 -7.96 21.70 -18.44
C ASN A 283 -8.94 20.91 -17.53
N LYS A 284 -8.44 19.84 -16.90
CA LYS A 284 -9.18 18.94 -16.01
C LYS A 284 -10.33 18.15 -16.66
N LYS A 285 -10.25 17.92 -17.96
CA LYS A 285 -11.25 17.21 -18.75
C LYS A 285 -10.60 16.14 -19.63
N LEU A 286 -11.34 15.07 -19.87
CA LEU A 286 -11.01 14.06 -20.88
C LEU A 286 -11.83 14.31 -22.14
N PHE A 287 -11.17 14.34 -23.28
CA PHE A 287 -11.75 14.56 -24.59
C PHE A 287 -11.51 13.36 -25.50
N ARG A 288 -12.43 13.17 -26.46
CA ARG A 288 -12.15 12.40 -27.67
C ARG A 288 -12.39 13.24 -28.90
N MET A 289 -11.61 13.01 -29.94
CA MET A 289 -11.72 13.66 -31.24
C MET A 289 -11.74 12.61 -32.33
N ASN A 290 -12.76 12.65 -33.19
CA ASN A 290 -12.86 11.74 -34.33
C ASN A 290 -12.15 12.29 -35.58
N LEU A 291 -12.11 11.50 -36.65
CA LEU A 291 -11.49 11.89 -37.93
C LEU A 291 -12.16 13.08 -38.63
N ASN A 292 -13.40 13.43 -38.27
CA ASN A 292 -14.09 14.62 -38.79
C ASN A 292 -13.76 15.89 -37.99
N GLY A 293 -12.94 15.78 -36.94
CA GLY A 293 -12.58 16.90 -36.07
C GLY A 293 -13.60 17.24 -34.99
N ASN A 294 -14.64 16.42 -34.82
CA ASN A 294 -15.63 16.64 -33.77
C ASN A 294 -15.04 16.23 -32.41
N ILE A 295 -14.97 17.19 -31.50
CA ILE A 295 -14.46 16.99 -30.14
C ILE A 295 -15.65 16.81 -29.19
N SER A 296 -15.63 15.70 -28.45
CA SER A 296 -16.59 15.41 -27.38
C SER A 296 -15.89 15.46 -26.03
N ILE A 297 -16.52 16.08 -25.04
CA ILE A 297 -16.09 16.01 -23.64
C ILE A 297 -16.65 14.71 -23.07
N LEU A 298 -15.77 13.80 -22.68
CA LEU A 298 -16.17 12.53 -22.07
C LEU A 298 -16.30 12.64 -20.55
N ASN A 299 -15.36 13.36 -19.92
CA ASN A 299 -15.36 13.55 -18.47
C ASN A 299 -14.91 14.96 -18.09
N LYS A 300 -15.52 15.53 -17.05
CA LYS A 300 -15.24 16.87 -16.52
C LYS A 300 -14.52 16.88 -15.16
N ASP A 301 -14.37 15.71 -14.54
CA ASP A 301 -13.81 15.52 -13.19
C ASP A 301 -12.48 14.77 -13.25
N VAL A 302 -11.63 15.16 -14.21
CA VAL A 302 -10.29 14.59 -14.40
C VAL A 302 -9.28 15.52 -13.74
N ASN A 303 -8.30 14.97 -13.02
CA ASN A 303 -7.21 15.82 -12.50
C ASN A 303 -6.33 16.31 -13.65
N THR A 304 -5.58 17.38 -13.45
CA THR A 304 -4.60 17.80 -14.46
C THR A 304 -3.56 16.70 -14.61
N SER A 305 -3.43 16.08 -15.78
CA SER A 305 -2.30 15.21 -16.14
C SER A 305 -1.29 15.98 -16.99
N HIS A 306 -0.02 15.60 -16.87
CA HIS A 306 1.05 15.99 -17.78
C HIS A 306 1.70 14.78 -18.46
N SER A 307 1.12 13.58 -18.32
CA SER A 307 1.61 12.33 -18.93
C SER A 307 0.77 11.92 -20.14
N TYR A 308 1.19 10.85 -20.82
CA TYR A 308 0.50 10.29 -21.98
C TYR A 308 -0.64 9.36 -21.51
N LEU A 309 -1.81 9.41 -22.15
CA LEU A 309 -2.85 8.40 -21.96
C LEU A 309 -2.39 7.08 -22.54
N VAL A 310 -2.30 6.03 -21.74
CA VAL A 310 -1.90 4.71 -22.21
C VAL A 310 -3.15 3.89 -22.49
N LEU A 311 -3.29 3.44 -23.74
CA LEU A 311 -4.31 2.47 -24.13
C LEU A 311 -3.90 1.09 -23.63
N ILE A 312 -4.76 0.47 -22.82
CA ILE A 312 -4.57 -0.85 -22.22
C ILE A 312 -5.51 -1.80 -22.96
N ASN A 313 -4.96 -2.89 -23.51
CA ASN A 313 -5.71 -3.97 -24.18
C ASN A 313 -6.73 -3.55 -25.27
N GLY A 314 -6.73 -2.28 -25.69
CA GLY A 314 -7.64 -1.73 -26.69
C GLY A 314 -8.99 -1.25 -26.15
N ASP A 315 -9.26 -1.35 -24.85
CA ASP A 315 -10.58 -1.10 -24.25
C ASP A 315 -10.56 -0.16 -23.03
N LYS A 316 -9.38 0.16 -22.48
CA LYS A 316 -9.23 1.05 -21.33
C LYS A 316 -8.11 2.07 -21.56
N LEU A 317 -8.23 3.22 -20.91
CA LEU A 317 -7.21 4.28 -20.92
C LEU A 317 -6.72 4.52 -19.51
N ALA A 318 -5.41 4.74 -19.33
CA ALA A 318 -4.88 5.16 -18.04
C ALA A 318 -3.92 6.34 -18.16
N ALA A 319 -3.98 7.26 -17.20
CA ALA A 319 -3.11 8.43 -17.12
C ALA A 319 -2.69 8.69 -15.68
N THR A 320 -1.46 9.16 -15.50
CA THR A 320 -1.00 9.64 -14.21
C THR A 320 -1.42 11.09 -14.01
N SER A 321 -1.88 11.47 -12.82
CA SER A 321 -2.24 12.86 -12.56
C SER A 321 -1.06 13.66 -12.02
N TYR A 322 -0.94 14.90 -12.50
CA TYR A 322 -0.04 15.94 -12.01
C TYR A 322 -0.74 16.72 -10.89
N THR A 323 -1.12 16.04 -9.83
CA THR A 323 -1.79 16.65 -8.68
C THR A 323 -1.38 15.91 -7.42
N LYS A 324 -1.07 16.64 -6.35
CA LYS A 324 -0.76 16.01 -5.07
C LYS A 324 -1.97 15.18 -4.59
N GLY A 325 -1.76 13.90 -4.33
CA GLY A 325 -2.73 13.00 -3.70
C GLY A 325 -3.60 12.16 -4.62
N THR A 326 -3.55 12.34 -5.93
CA THR A 326 -4.02 11.33 -6.89
C THR A 326 -2.91 11.07 -7.87
N ALA A 327 -2.68 9.82 -8.21
CA ALA A 327 -1.47 9.47 -8.93
C ALA A 327 -1.72 8.76 -10.24
N LEU A 328 -2.77 7.94 -10.33
CA LEU A 328 -3.14 7.22 -11.53
C LEU A 328 -4.65 7.10 -11.61
N MET A 329 -5.21 7.37 -12.79
CA MET A 329 -6.61 7.17 -13.11
C MET A 329 -6.71 6.20 -14.29
N GLU A 330 -7.73 5.35 -14.25
CA GLU A 330 -8.12 4.50 -15.37
C GLU A 330 -9.56 4.84 -15.79
N PHE A 331 -9.78 4.87 -17.09
CA PHE A 331 -11.02 5.22 -17.76
C PHE A 331 -11.44 4.10 -18.72
N ASP A 332 -12.74 3.88 -18.86
CA ASP A 332 -13.26 3.21 -20.05
C ASP A 332 -13.22 4.14 -21.27
N LEU A 333 -13.52 3.62 -22.47
CA LEU A 333 -13.52 4.40 -23.72
C LEU A 333 -14.66 5.43 -23.79
N GLU A 334 -15.66 5.31 -22.93
CA GLU A 334 -16.74 6.27 -22.71
C GLU A 334 -16.31 7.42 -21.79
N GLY A 335 -15.16 7.28 -21.13
CA GLY A 335 -14.55 8.25 -20.21
C GLY A 335 -15.05 8.19 -18.78
N ASN A 336 -15.80 7.15 -18.39
CA ASN A 336 -16.10 6.88 -16.99
C ASN A 336 -14.83 6.42 -16.28
N ILE A 337 -14.67 6.89 -15.04
CA ILE A 337 -13.53 6.51 -14.21
C ILE A 337 -13.80 5.12 -13.63
N ILE A 338 -13.04 4.13 -14.09
CA ILE A 338 -13.12 2.73 -13.63
C ILE A 338 -12.05 2.38 -12.60
N GLY A 339 -11.06 3.26 -12.40
CA GLY A 339 -10.00 3.05 -11.42
C GLY A 339 -9.36 4.36 -10.98
N LYS A 340 -9.06 4.50 -9.68
CA LYS A 340 -8.23 5.57 -9.14
C LYS A 340 -7.26 4.99 -8.13
N TYR A 341 -5.97 5.25 -8.34
CA TYR A 341 -4.93 4.96 -7.38
C TYR A 341 -4.47 6.26 -6.74
N LEU A 342 -4.59 6.31 -5.42
CA LEU A 342 -4.13 7.40 -4.58
C LEU A 342 -2.76 7.03 -4.06
N GLU A 343 -1.77 7.88 -4.37
CA GLU A 343 -0.44 7.74 -3.78
C GLU A 343 -0.50 7.97 -2.27
N ASP A 344 0.26 7.17 -1.53
CA ASP A 344 0.51 7.38 -0.11
C ASP A 344 1.03 8.81 0.11
N GLU A 345 0.54 9.49 1.16
CA GLU A 345 0.89 10.88 1.49
C GLU A 345 2.41 11.11 1.56
N LYS A 346 3.19 10.08 1.92
CA LYS A 346 4.66 10.15 1.97
C LYS A 346 5.30 10.36 0.59
N TYR A 347 4.65 9.94 -0.49
CA TYR A 347 5.19 9.98 -1.85
C TYR A 347 4.44 10.94 -2.77
N GLN A 348 3.58 11.82 -2.25
CA GLN A 348 2.83 12.82 -3.02
C GLN A 348 3.73 13.83 -3.72
N HIS A 349 4.16 13.48 -4.92
CA HIS A 349 4.98 14.29 -5.78
C HIS A 349 4.36 14.38 -7.16
N TYR A 350 4.83 15.35 -7.94
CA TYR A 350 4.29 15.51 -9.27
C TYR A 350 4.76 14.34 -10.15
N CYS A 351 3.84 13.81 -10.94
CA CYS A 351 4.15 12.80 -11.95
C CYS A 351 3.98 13.42 -13.33
N MET A 352 5.07 13.48 -14.07
CA MET A 352 5.09 13.85 -15.50
C MET A 352 5.56 12.69 -16.39
N ALA A 353 5.99 11.57 -15.78
CA ALA A 353 6.49 10.43 -16.52
C ALA A 353 5.33 9.61 -17.09
N GLY A 354 5.58 8.99 -18.25
CA GLY A 354 4.66 8.02 -18.84
C GLY A 354 4.48 6.79 -17.97
N LEU A 355 3.30 6.19 -18.09
CA LEU A 355 2.92 4.95 -17.43
C LEU A 355 3.40 3.75 -18.24
N THR A 356 3.96 2.72 -17.59
CA THR A 356 4.26 1.43 -18.22
C THR A 356 3.29 0.37 -17.70
N VAL A 357 2.61 -0.32 -18.61
CA VAL A 357 1.72 -1.44 -18.27
C VAL A 357 2.54 -2.74 -18.26
N PHE A 358 2.43 -3.53 -17.19
CA PHE A 358 3.20 -4.76 -17.04
C PHE A 358 2.47 -5.80 -16.18
N ASN A 359 2.35 -7.03 -16.69
CA ASN A 359 1.70 -8.17 -16.01
C ASN A 359 0.33 -7.81 -15.40
N GLY A 360 -0.50 -7.10 -16.18
CA GLY A 360 -1.81 -6.63 -15.75
C GLY A 360 -1.77 -5.47 -14.75
N GLY A 361 -0.60 -4.98 -14.32
CA GLY A 361 -0.44 -3.83 -13.44
C GLY A 361 0.28 -2.65 -14.10
N PHE A 362 0.70 -1.69 -13.28
CA PHE A 362 1.27 -0.42 -13.72
C PHE A 362 2.60 -0.14 -13.02
N ILE A 363 3.57 0.41 -13.73
CA ILE A 363 4.79 0.97 -13.16
C ILE A 363 5.01 2.36 -13.73
N TYR A 364 5.26 3.33 -12.86
CA TYR A 364 5.59 4.70 -13.24
C TYR A 364 6.50 5.34 -12.19
N GLY A 365 7.14 6.46 -12.54
CA GLY A 365 7.95 7.23 -11.59
C GLY A 365 7.38 8.62 -11.36
N ASN A 366 7.56 9.14 -10.15
CA ASN A 366 7.31 10.54 -9.80
C ASN A 366 8.63 11.23 -9.41
N ASP A 367 8.58 12.45 -8.85
CA ASP A 367 9.80 13.18 -8.47
C ASP A 367 10.59 12.53 -7.32
N SER A 368 9.96 11.63 -6.55
CA SER A 368 10.56 11.08 -5.32
C SER A 368 10.79 9.57 -5.34
N SER A 369 10.05 8.83 -6.16
CA SER A 369 10.13 7.37 -6.17
C SER A 369 9.66 6.76 -7.50
N VAL A 370 9.83 5.44 -7.60
CA VAL A 370 9.22 4.59 -8.62
C VAL A 370 8.16 3.75 -7.94
N ILE A 371 6.95 3.75 -8.49
CA ILE A 371 5.79 3.08 -7.95
C ILE A 371 5.42 1.94 -8.89
N SER A 372 5.18 0.77 -8.30
CA SER A 372 4.69 -0.42 -9.01
C SER A 372 3.39 -0.87 -8.35
N ILE A 373 2.35 -0.97 -9.16
CA ILE A 373 1.03 -1.46 -8.82
C ILE A 373 0.89 -2.81 -9.54
N ARG A 374 0.68 -3.90 -8.81
CA ARG A 374 0.48 -5.24 -9.39
C ARG A 374 -1.00 -5.59 -9.42
N GLY A 375 -1.47 -6.20 -10.51
CA GLY A 375 -2.85 -6.71 -10.64
C GLY A 375 -3.87 -5.76 -11.30
N GLY A 376 -3.44 -4.57 -11.73
CA GLY A 376 -4.30 -3.59 -12.41
C GLY A 376 -5.38 -3.04 -11.50
N PHE A 377 -6.25 -2.20 -12.03
CA PHE A 377 -7.57 -2.10 -11.45
C PHE A 377 -8.32 -3.29 -12.05
N GLY A 378 -8.39 -4.39 -11.29
CA GLY A 378 -9.13 -5.57 -11.72
C GLY A 378 -10.57 -5.20 -12.09
N ASP A 379 -11.29 -6.11 -12.73
CA ASP A 379 -12.67 -5.98 -13.22
C ASP A 379 -13.71 -5.65 -12.12
N GLY A 380 -13.26 -5.35 -10.91
CA GLY A 380 -14.03 -4.62 -9.91
C GLY A 380 -13.99 -3.14 -10.25
N SER A 381 -15.18 -2.60 -10.53
CA SER A 381 -15.61 -1.29 -9.99
C SER A 381 -14.68 -0.87 -8.85
N PRO A 382 -14.11 0.35 -8.86
CA PRO A 382 -13.62 0.89 -7.60
C PRO A 382 -14.80 0.76 -6.65
N ASP A 383 -14.59 0.21 -5.46
CA ASP A 383 -15.54 0.49 -4.40
C ASP A 383 -15.79 2.00 -4.48
N PRO A 384 -17.06 2.45 -4.56
CA PRO A 384 -17.34 3.87 -4.51
C PRO A 384 -16.53 4.40 -3.34
N ILE A 385 -15.92 5.59 -3.54
CA ILE A 385 -15.34 6.41 -2.48
C ILE A 385 -16.06 6.04 -1.20
N PRO A 386 -15.39 5.59 -0.12
CA PRO A 386 -16.12 5.43 1.12
C PRO A 386 -16.70 6.81 1.39
N GLU A 387 -18.00 6.96 1.11
CA GLU A 387 -18.79 8.03 1.65
C GLU A 387 -18.41 8.04 3.10
N GLN A 388 -17.80 9.14 3.53
CA GLN A 388 -17.49 9.50 4.90
C GLN A 388 -17.68 8.30 5.83
N GLY A 389 -16.59 7.55 6.08
CA GLY A 389 -16.64 6.39 6.96
C GLY A 389 -17.58 6.71 8.13
N LEU A 390 -18.60 5.87 8.31
CA LEU A 390 -19.77 6.07 9.17
C LEU A 390 -19.56 7.19 10.19
N ALA A 391 -20.38 8.23 10.13
CA ALA A 391 -20.26 9.36 11.04
C ALA A 391 -20.10 8.84 12.49
N PRO A 392 -19.34 9.49 13.38
CA PRO A 392 -19.04 8.94 14.71
C PRO A 392 -20.26 8.46 15.50
N TRP A 393 -21.45 9.05 15.26
CA TRP A 393 -22.72 8.60 15.82
C TRP A 393 -23.27 7.29 15.22
N GLN A 394 -23.03 7.01 13.94
CA GLN A 394 -23.37 5.75 13.29
C GLN A 394 -22.44 4.63 13.74
N ILE A 395 -21.14 4.91 13.89
CA ILE A 395 -20.19 3.99 14.54
C ILE A 395 -20.65 3.75 15.98
N LEU A 396 -21.02 4.80 16.72
CA LEU A 396 -21.57 4.67 18.07
C LEU A 396 -22.84 3.81 18.09
N LEU A 397 -23.74 3.93 17.12
CA LEU A 397 -24.95 3.08 17.02
C LEU A 397 -24.62 1.62 16.71
N ILE A 398 -23.65 1.36 15.83
CA ILE A 398 -23.19 0.00 15.53
C ILE A 398 -22.49 -0.60 16.75
N VAL A 399 -21.69 0.19 17.45
CA VAL A 399 -21.03 -0.16 18.70
C VAL A 399 -22.04 -0.43 19.81
N LEU A 400 -23.04 0.44 19.99
CA LEU A 400 -24.12 0.27 20.95
C LEU A 400 -25.00 -0.92 20.57
N GLY A 401 -25.23 -1.16 19.29
CA GLY A 401 -25.93 -2.33 18.77
C GLY A 401 -25.16 -3.63 19.04
N ALA A 402 -23.84 -3.65 18.79
CA ALA A 402 -22.98 -4.79 19.11
C ALA A 402 -22.89 -5.02 20.63
N LEU A 403 -22.75 -3.96 21.43
CA LEU A 403 -22.81 -4.01 22.89
C LEU A 403 -24.16 -4.54 23.36
N ALA A 404 -25.28 -4.06 22.80
CA ALA A 404 -26.61 -4.53 23.12
C ALA A 404 -26.77 -6.01 22.76
N ILE A 405 -26.28 -6.46 21.60
CA ILE A 405 -26.32 -7.88 21.19
C ILE A 405 -25.47 -8.73 22.14
N ILE A 406 -24.24 -8.32 22.46
CA ILE A 406 -23.35 -9.03 23.38
C ILE A 406 -23.96 -9.07 24.79
N LEU A 407 -24.49 -7.96 25.29
CA LEU A 407 -25.16 -7.88 26.58
C LEU A 407 -26.45 -8.70 26.59
N THR A 408 -27.19 -8.77 25.47
CA THR A 408 -28.39 -9.59 25.32
C THR A 408 -28.04 -11.07 25.27
N LEU A 409 -26.99 -11.46 24.55
CA LEU A 409 -26.50 -12.84 24.53
C LEU A 409 -25.94 -13.26 25.89
N ALA A 410 -25.24 -12.38 26.57
CA ALA A 410 -24.81 -12.58 27.95
C ALA A 410 -26.02 -12.69 28.89
N TYR A 411 -27.02 -11.83 28.76
CA TYR A 411 -28.26 -11.86 29.55
C TYR A 411 -29.08 -13.14 29.32
N VAL A 412 -29.24 -13.56 28.06
CA VAL A 412 -29.92 -14.81 27.68
C VAL A 412 -29.13 -16.01 28.21
N GLY A 413 -27.80 -15.99 28.10
CA GLY A 413 -26.91 -16.98 28.70
C GLY A 413 -27.01 -17.03 30.23
N MET A 414 -27.17 -15.89 30.90
CA MET A 414 -27.35 -15.80 32.35
C MET A 414 -28.73 -16.29 32.80
N ARG A 415 -29.80 -15.87 32.12
CA ARG A 415 -31.18 -16.17 32.47
C ARG A 415 -31.57 -17.62 32.17
N TYR A 416 -31.25 -18.10 30.96
CA TYR A 416 -31.64 -19.45 30.52
C TYR A 416 -30.52 -20.48 30.69
N GLY A 417 -29.27 -20.05 30.56
CA GLY A 417 -28.11 -20.88 30.86
C GLY A 417 -27.91 -21.00 32.37
N LEU A 418 -27.49 -19.95 33.07
CA LEU A 418 -27.14 -20.04 34.50
C LEU A 418 -28.36 -20.09 35.46
N ARG A 419 -29.60 -19.98 34.95
CA ARG A 419 -30.86 -19.97 35.73
C ARG A 419 -30.93 -18.87 36.79
N TRP A 420 -30.37 -17.70 36.50
CA TRP A 420 -30.55 -16.52 37.36
C TRP A 420 -31.93 -15.89 37.13
N GLU A 421 -32.76 -15.82 38.18
CA GLU A 421 -34.12 -15.22 38.09
C GLU A 421 -34.09 -13.71 37.85
N HIS A 422 -33.11 -13.01 38.44
CA HIS A 422 -32.89 -11.56 38.26
C HIS A 422 -31.40 -11.23 38.01
N PRO A 423 -30.90 -11.39 36.76
CA PRO A 423 -29.48 -11.21 36.44
C PRO A 423 -28.94 -9.83 36.81
N TRP A 424 -29.76 -8.78 36.60
CA TRP A 424 -29.34 -7.40 36.82
C TRP A 424 -29.19 -7.05 38.30
N ASN A 425 -30.10 -7.52 39.15
CA ASN A 425 -30.01 -7.32 40.60
C ASN A 425 -28.79 -8.05 41.18
N HIS A 426 -28.47 -9.22 40.64
CA HIS A 426 -27.27 -9.95 41.03
C HIS A 426 -25.99 -9.19 40.64
N ILE A 427 -25.94 -8.65 39.42
CA ILE A 427 -24.82 -7.82 38.94
C ILE A 427 -24.64 -6.57 39.81
N VAL A 428 -25.71 -5.80 40.05
CA VAL A 428 -25.64 -4.57 40.86
C VAL A 428 -25.22 -4.87 42.29
N SER A 429 -25.76 -5.94 42.90
CA SER A 429 -25.35 -6.37 44.24
C SER A 429 -23.88 -6.81 44.30
N SER A 430 -23.39 -7.50 43.27
CA SER A 430 -21.99 -7.94 43.17
C SER A 430 -21.02 -6.78 42.93
N ILE A 431 -21.41 -5.78 42.13
CA ILE A 431 -20.64 -4.53 41.92
C ILE A 431 -20.55 -3.75 43.23
N ASN A 432 -21.70 -3.50 43.88
CA ASN A 432 -21.72 -2.79 45.15
C ASN A 432 -20.95 -3.54 46.23
N ASN A 433 -21.02 -4.87 46.28
CA ASN A 433 -20.21 -5.67 47.20
C ASN A 433 -18.72 -5.72 46.82
N PHE A 434 -18.36 -5.60 45.54
CA PHE A 434 -16.96 -5.56 45.08
C PHE A 434 -16.31 -4.19 45.34
N LEU A 435 -17.03 -3.10 45.09
CA LEU A 435 -16.54 -1.73 45.23
C LEU A 435 -16.67 -1.20 46.67
N PHE A 436 -17.77 -1.53 47.35
CA PHE A 436 -18.20 -0.90 48.62
C PHE A 436 -18.61 -1.90 49.71
N GLY A 437 -18.53 -3.21 49.47
CA GLY A 437 -18.95 -4.22 50.44
C GLY A 437 -18.03 -4.27 51.66
N GLU A 438 -18.56 -3.92 52.82
CA GLU A 438 -17.96 -4.18 54.13
C GLU A 438 -18.34 -5.60 54.61
N GLU A 439 -17.89 -6.65 53.91
CA GLU A 439 -17.91 -7.99 54.50
C GLU A 439 -16.52 -8.38 55.01
N TYR A 440 -16.45 -8.45 56.33
CA TYR A 440 -15.32 -8.79 57.18
C TYR A 440 -14.78 -10.19 56.90
N SER A 441 -13.46 -10.28 56.65
CA SER A 441 -12.49 -11.17 57.33
C SER A 441 -11.31 -11.49 56.40
N HIS A 442 -10.10 -11.11 56.82
CA HIS A 442 -8.78 -11.33 56.20
C HIS A 442 -8.45 -10.64 54.86
N ASN A 443 -8.15 -9.33 54.94
CA ASN A 443 -6.89 -8.69 54.49
C ASN A 443 -7.10 -7.24 53.96
N THR A 444 -7.09 -6.25 54.84
CA THR A 444 -6.86 -4.84 54.44
C THR A 444 -5.52 -4.67 53.70
N LEU A 445 -4.55 -5.55 53.95
CA LEU A 445 -3.26 -5.64 53.27
C LEU A 445 -3.37 -6.09 51.80
N SER A 446 -4.30 -6.98 51.45
CA SER A 446 -4.45 -7.48 50.07
C SER A 446 -5.10 -6.43 49.17
N ARG A 447 -6.00 -5.60 49.73
CA ARG A 447 -6.58 -4.45 49.04
C ARG A 447 -5.54 -3.36 48.75
N HIS A 448 -4.69 -3.00 49.71
CA HIS A 448 -3.60 -2.04 49.46
C HIS A 448 -2.59 -2.58 48.43
N ARG A 449 -2.22 -3.86 48.54
CA ARG A 449 -1.32 -4.50 47.58
C ARG A 449 -1.93 -4.55 46.18
N LEU A 450 -3.24 -4.80 46.06
CA LEU A 450 -3.97 -4.74 44.78
C LEU A 450 -3.85 -3.37 44.13
N TRP A 451 -4.24 -2.31 44.84
CA TRP A 451 -4.20 -0.94 44.31
C TRP A 451 -2.78 -0.51 43.94
N LEU A 452 -1.79 -0.90 44.75
CA LEU A 452 -0.38 -0.63 44.44
C LEU A 452 0.05 -1.34 43.15
N VAL A 453 -0.20 -2.65 43.03
CA VAL A 453 0.22 -3.43 41.85
C VAL A 453 -0.54 -2.99 40.59
N MET A 454 -1.83 -2.70 40.71
CA MET A 454 -2.64 -2.16 39.62
C MET A 454 -2.14 -0.77 39.19
N GLY A 455 -1.83 0.11 40.16
CA GLY A 455 -1.25 1.42 39.91
C GLY A 455 0.09 1.33 39.17
N ILE A 456 0.96 0.39 39.56
CA ILE A 456 2.21 0.10 38.84
C ILE A 456 1.92 -0.36 37.41
N GLY A 457 1.06 -1.35 37.22
CA GLY A 457 0.75 -1.88 35.88
C GLY A 457 0.15 -0.83 34.94
N LEU A 458 -0.77 0.00 35.44
CA LEU A 458 -1.35 1.11 34.69
C LEU A 458 -0.32 2.20 34.37
N THR A 459 0.54 2.54 35.33
CA THR A 459 1.62 3.51 35.12
C THR A 459 2.62 3.03 34.08
N LEU A 460 3.04 1.75 34.15
CA LEU A 460 3.93 1.14 33.15
C LEU A 460 3.28 1.10 31.77
N THR A 461 1.99 0.75 31.69
CA THR A 461 1.25 0.78 30.42
C THR A 461 1.16 2.19 29.85
N LEU A 462 0.91 3.20 30.69
CA LEU A 462 0.88 4.60 30.26
C LEU A 462 2.24 5.08 29.74
N ILE A 463 3.33 4.78 30.47
CA ILE A 463 4.70 5.10 30.03
C ILE A 463 5.01 4.41 28.70
N ALA A 464 4.67 3.13 28.57
CA ALA A 464 4.87 2.38 27.32
C ALA A 464 4.02 2.95 26.17
N ALA A 465 2.77 3.37 26.43
CA ALA A 465 1.91 4.00 25.43
C ALA A 465 2.51 5.32 24.94
N ILE A 466 2.97 6.18 25.86
CA ILE A 466 3.67 7.43 25.51
C ILE A 466 4.93 7.12 24.69
N ALA A 467 5.74 6.14 25.11
CA ALA A 467 6.92 5.71 24.37
C ALA A 467 6.56 5.19 22.97
N SER A 468 5.47 4.43 22.83
CA SER A 468 4.98 3.96 21.54
C SER A 468 4.57 5.11 20.61
N LEU A 469 3.98 6.18 21.15
CA LEU A 469 3.64 7.35 20.35
C LEU A 469 4.88 8.17 19.96
N CYS A 470 5.94 8.16 20.77
CA CYS A 470 7.17 8.90 20.50
C CYS A 470 8.15 8.17 19.56
N ILE A 471 8.23 6.85 19.65
CA ILE A 471 9.28 6.03 19.01
C ILE A 471 8.76 5.35 17.73
N GLY A 472 9.44 5.58 16.60
CA GLY A 472 9.18 4.89 15.32
C GLY A 472 10.44 4.76 14.46
N PRO A 473 10.44 3.86 13.45
CA PRO A 473 11.64 3.38 12.75
C PRO A 473 12.47 4.45 12.05
N THR A 474 11.83 5.53 11.62
CA THR A 474 12.47 6.63 10.87
C THR A 474 12.58 7.93 11.66
N THR A 475 11.76 8.10 12.70
CA THR A 475 11.60 9.39 13.37
C THR A 475 11.20 9.19 14.82
N THR A 476 11.95 9.81 15.73
CA THR A 476 11.64 9.87 17.16
C THR A 476 11.21 11.28 17.54
N LEU A 477 10.03 11.42 18.15
CA LEU A 477 9.52 12.71 18.61
C LEU A 477 9.84 12.92 20.09
N GLY A 478 10.11 14.16 20.48
CA GLY A 478 10.13 14.53 21.89
C GLY A 478 8.74 14.40 22.51
N VAL A 479 8.65 14.12 23.82
CA VAL A 479 7.34 13.93 24.49
C VAL A 479 6.44 15.18 24.36
N GLY A 480 7.01 16.37 24.53
CA GLY A 480 6.27 17.64 24.36
C GLY A 480 5.75 17.83 22.94
N GLU A 481 6.59 17.54 21.94
CA GLU A 481 6.22 17.60 20.53
C GLU A 481 5.14 16.57 20.17
N MET A 482 5.25 15.35 20.71
CA MET A 482 4.23 14.30 20.52
C MET A 482 2.86 14.75 21.02
N PHE A 483 2.77 15.32 22.23
CA PHE A 483 1.50 15.82 22.76
C PHE A 483 0.97 17.00 21.95
N GLN A 484 1.83 17.94 21.52
CA GLN A 484 1.41 19.06 20.68
C GLN A 484 0.80 18.57 19.35
N ASN A 485 1.47 17.64 18.67
CA ASN A 485 0.97 17.07 17.42
C ASN A 485 -0.30 16.24 17.64
N LEU A 486 -0.38 15.47 18.73
CA LEU A 486 -1.57 14.69 19.05
C LEU A 486 -2.79 15.60 19.32
N PHE A 487 -2.64 16.62 20.18
CA PHE A 487 -3.73 17.53 20.50
C PHE A 487 -4.14 18.38 19.29
N SER A 488 -3.18 18.82 18.48
CA SER A 488 -3.45 19.52 17.22
C SER A 488 -4.25 18.63 16.25
N ALA A 489 -3.82 17.38 16.06
CA ALA A 489 -4.50 16.43 15.18
C ALA A 489 -5.94 16.12 15.63
N VAL A 490 -6.14 15.93 16.94
CA VAL A 490 -7.46 15.72 17.53
C VAL A 490 -8.32 16.98 17.38
N GLY A 491 -7.76 18.18 17.61
CA GLY A 491 -8.45 19.45 17.43
C GLY A 491 -8.91 19.70 16.00
N LYS A 492 -8.18 19.18 15.01
CA LYS A 492 -8.53 19.19 13.58
C LYS A 492 -9.52 18.08 13.18
N GLY A 493 -9.93 17.23 14.11
CA GLY A 493 -10.83 16.11 13.84
C GLY A 493 -10.23 15.07 12.88
N GLY A 494 -8.90 14.96 12.81
CA GLY A 494 -8.21 14.03 11.91
C GLY A 494 -8.12 14.47 10.45
N ASN A 495 -8.51 15.70 10.10
CA ASN A 495 -8.46 16.23 8.73
C ASN A 495 -7.33 17.27 8.56
N ASN A 496 -6.72 17.37 7.37
CA ASN A 496 -5.64 18.33 7.06
C ASN A 496 -4.46 18.27 8.06
N LEU A 497 -4.00 17.05 8.34
CA LEU A 497 -2.92 16.79 9.29
C LEU A 497 -1.56 17.08 8.67
N THR A 498 -0.63 17.62 9.48
CA THR A 498 0.79 17.68 9.10
C THR A 498 1.43 16.29 9.19
N TYR A 499 2.62 16.09 8.61
CA TYR A 499 3.31 14.79 8.64
C TYR A 499 3.46 14.21 10.06
N ASN A 500 3.88 15.02 11.04
CA ASN A 500 4.04 14.58 12.43
C ASN A 500 2.68 14.29 13.10
N GLU A 501 1.64 15.07 12.77
CA GLU A 501 0.27 14.85 13.24
C GLU A 501 -0.31 13.55 12.69
N LEU A 502 -0.19 13.31 11.37
CA LEU A 502 -0.62 12.06 10.71
C LEU A 502 0.10 10.85 11.29
N MET A 503 1.41 10.95 11.49
CA MET A 503 2.21 9.88 12.06
C MET A 503 1.75 9.50 13.47
N VAL A 504 1.52 10.48 14.35
CA VAL A 504 1.06 10.21 15.73
C VAL A 504 -0.40 9.75 15.74
N TYR A 505 -1.28 10.42 15.01
CA TYR A 505 -2.73 10.21 15.06
C TYR A 505 -3.23 9.04 14.22
N SER A 506 -2.75 8.88 12.98
CA SER A 506 -3.28 7.87 12.05
C SER A 506 -2.46 6.57 12.03
N ALA A 507 -1.16 6.63 12.33
CA ALA A 507 -0.31 5.44 12.33
C ALA A 507 -0.05 4.88 13.75
N ARG A 508 0.44 5.69 14.68
CA ARG A 508 0.91 5.19 16.00
C ARG A 508 -0.21 4.99 17.01
N LEU A 509 -1.19 5.90 17.06
CA LEU A 509 -2.26 5.85 18.05
C LEU A 509 -3.20 4.65 17.85
N PRO A 510 -3.77 4.39 16.66
CA PRO A 510 -4.57 3.18 16.37
C PRO A 510 -3.87 1.89 16.78
N ARG A 511 -2.61 1.76 16.36
CA ARG A 511 -1.74 0.62 16.65
C ARG A 511 -1.53 0.42 18.16
N THR A 512 -1.23 1.50 18.89
CA THR A 512 -1.03 1.45 20.35
C THR A 512 -2.32 1.06 21.08
N LEU A 513 -3.46 1.60 20.67
CA LEU A 513 -4.77 1.29 21.26
C LEU A 513 -5.16 -0.18 21.07
N VAL A 514 -4.94 -0.73 19.86
CA VAL A 514 -5.23 -2.14 19.58
C VAL A 514 -4.23 -3.06 20.30
N ALA A 515 -2.95 -2.70 20.39
CA ALA A 515 -1.98 -3.47 21.17
C ALA A 515 -2.39 -3.58 22.65
N ILE A 516 -2.88 -2.49 23.25
CA ILE A 516 -3.43 -2.50 24.62
C ILE A 516 -4.63 -3.44 24.71
N ALA A 517 -5.61 -3.28 23.82
CA ALA A 517 -6.85 -4.07 23.85
C ALA A 517 -6.59 -5.58 23.70
N VAL A 518 -5.70 -5.95 22.78
CA VAL A 518 -5.27 -7.34 22.57
C VAL A 518 -4.52 -7.87 23.79
N GLY A 519 -3.61 -7.07 24.38
CA GLY A 519 -2.89 -7.46 25.58
C GLY A 519 -3.80 -7.72 26.79
N VAL A 520 -4.79 -6.84 27.00
CA VAL A 520 -5.84 -7.01 28.02
C VAL A 520 -6.63 -8.29 27.76
N GLY A 521 -7.15 -8.46 26.54
CA GLY A 521 -8.00 -9.59 26.17
C GLY A 521 -7.31 -10.94 26.30
N LEU A 522 -6.09 -11.06 25.77
CA LEU A 522 -5.31 -12.30 25.86
C LEU A 522 -4.90 -12.65 27.29
N SER A 523 -4.56 -11.64 28.11
CA SER A 523 -4.21 -11.86 29.52
C SER A 523 -5.42 -12.35 30.33
N VAL A 524 -6.60 -11.76 30.11
CA VAL A 524 -7.85 -12.20 30.77
C VAL A 524 -8.27 -13.58 30.30
N ALA A 525 -8.24 -13.84 28.98
CA ALA A 525 -8.55 -15.17 28.46
C ALA A 525 -7.62 -16.24 29.06
N GLY A 526 -6.32 -15.97 29.14
CA GLY A 526 -5.35 -16.84 29.79
C GLY A 526 -5.67 -17.12 31.26
N ALA A 527 -6.01 -16.08 32.03
CA ALA A 527 -6.42 -16.24 33.43
C ALA A 527 -7.66 -17.14 33.57
N MET A 528 -8.66 -16.97 32.70
CA MET A 528 -9.87 -17.81 32.68
C MET A 528 -9.54 -19.27 32.37
N TYR A 529 -8.74 -19.52 31.33
CA TYR A 529 -8.31 -20.88 30.96
C TYR A 529 -7.57 -21.57 32.10
N GLN A 530 -6.62 -20.88 32.73
CA GLN A 530 -5.86 -21.43 33.84
C GLN A 530 -6.75 -21.75 35.05
N ALA A 531 -7.75 -20.92 35.35
CA ALA A 531 -8.68 -21.13 36.45
C ALA A 531 -9.57 -22.37 36.24
N ILE A 532 -10.17 -22.48 35.04
CA ILE A 532 -11.15 -23.52 34.73
C ILE A 532 -10.49 -24.87 34.55
N ILE A 533 -9.39 -24.92 33.81
CA ILE A 533 -8.63 -26.15 33.57
C ILE A 533 -7.81 -26.51 34.81
N ARG A 534 -7.66 -25.61 35.78
CA ARG A 534 -6.84 -25.79 36.99
C ARG A 534 -5.41 -26.18 36.64
N ASN A 535 -4.91 -25.61 35.55
CA ASN A 535 -3.56 -25.85 35.09
C ASN A 535 -2.95 -24.49 34.70
N PRO A 536 -1.93 -24.01 35.45
CA PRO A 536 -1.29 -22.73 35.20
C PRO A 536 -0.50 -22.70 33.88
N LEU A 537 -0.32 -23.84 33.21
CA LEU A 537 0.41 -23.96 31.94
C LEU A 537 -0.49 -23.79 30.72
N VAL A 538 -1.78 -23.59 30.91
CA VAL A 538 -2.72 -23.45 29.80
C VAL A 538 -2.63 -22.05 29.23
N ASP A 539 -2.54 -21.99 27.91
CA ASP A 539 -2.65 -20.80 27.09
C ASP A 539 -3.69 -21.04 25.99
N PRO A 540 -4.46 -20.02 25.57
CA PRO A 540 -5.37 -20.14 24.43
C PRO A 540 -4.71 -20.70 23.16
N TYR A 541 -3.42 -20.40 22.94
CA TYR A 541 -2.62 -20.93 21.84
C TYR A 541 -2.52 -22.46 21.88
N ILE A 542 -2.33 -23.04 23.07
CA ILE A 542 -2.21 -24.50 23.28
C ILE A 542 -3.55 -25.21 23.09
N MET A 543 -4.68 -24.50 23.23
CA MET A 543 -6.02 -25.06 23.09
C MET A 543 -6.47 -25.23 21.61
N GLY A 544 -5.59 -24.93 20.64
CA GLY A 544 -5.83 -25.11 19.20
C GLY A 544 -6.61 -23.97 18.54
N VAL A 545 -7.09 -22.98 19.30
CA VAL A 545 -7.86 -21.82 18.82
C VAL A 545 -7.06 -21.03 17.80
N SER A 546 -5.79 -20.76 18.10
CA SER A 546 -4.90 -20.02 17.20
C SER A 546 -4.60 -20.78 15.91
N SER A 547 -4.36 -22.10 15.98
CA SER A 547 -4.17 -22.94 14.78
C SER A 547 -5.42 -22.98 13.90
N GLY A 548 -6.61 -23.06 14.49
CA GLY A 548 -7.88 -22.97 13.77
C GLY A 548 -8.04 -21.63 13.05
N ALA A 549 -7.79 -20.54 13.76
CA ALA A 549 -7.87 -19.19 13.20
C ALA A 549 -6.88 -18.98 12.05
N GLY A 550 -5.64 -19.46 12.21
CA GLY A 550 -4.63 -19.41 11.15
C GLY A 550 -5.00 -20.23 9.93
N THR A 551 -5.56 -21.43 10.10
CA THR A 551 -5.98 -22.26 8.96
C THR A 551 -7.07 -21.55 8.13
N ALA A 552 -8.05 -20.97 8.83
CA ALA A 552 -9.12 -20.22 8.19
C ALA A 552 -8.61 -18.92 7.52
N ALA A 553 -7.63 -18.23 8.13
CA ALA A 553 -7.01 -17.08 7.51
C ALA A 553 -6.26 -17.44 6.22
N ILE A 554 -5.49 -18.55 6.21
CA ILE A 554 -4.82 -19.03 4.99
C ILE A 554 -5.85 -19.41 3.91
N ALA A 555 -6.99 -19.98 4.28
CA ALA A 555 -8.05 -20.30 3.32
C ALA A 555 -8.53 -19.05 2.56
N VAL A 556 -8.73 -17.95 3.28
CA VAL A 556 -9.13 -16.68 2.67
C VAL A 556 -7.98 -16.07 1.87
N ILE A 557 -6.78 -15.99 2.44
CA ILE A 557 -5.64 -15.27 1.85
C ILE A 557 -5.05 -15.98 0.63
N SER A 558 -5.00 -17.31 0.65
CA SER A 558 -4.28 -18.11 -0.36
C SER A 558 -5.18 -18.84 -1.34
N PHE A 559 -6.48 -18.98 -1.04
CA PHE A 559 -7.43 -19.74 -1.87
C PHE A 559 -8.73 -18.97 -2.15
N ASP A 560 -8.75 -17.66 -1.86
CA ASP A 560 -9.91 -16.78 -2.05
C ASP A 560 -11.22 -17.35 -1.49
N PHE A 561 -11.11 -18.08 -0.38
CA PHE A 561 -12.27 -18.68 0.27
C PHE A 561 -13.27 -17.60 0.69
N THR A 562 -14.48 -17.66 0.13
CA THR A 562 -15.59 -16.77 0.53
C THR A 562 -16.55 -17.51 1.46
N PHE A 563 -17.01 -16.82 2.50
CA PHE A 563 -17.93 -17.39 3.47
C PHE A 563 -19.38 -17.37 2.92
N PHE A 564 -19.68 -18.24 1.95
CA PHE A 564 -21.01 -18.39 1.34
C PHE A 564 -21.62 -17.08 0.81
N GLY A 565 -20.79 -16.17 0.28
CA GLY A 565 -21.24 -14.88 -0.28
C GLY A 565 -21.69 -13.84 0.75
N LEU A 566 -21.46 -14.06 2.06
CA LEU A 566 -21.79 -13.09 3.11
C LEU A 566 -21.00 -11.78 3.03
N PHE A 567 -19.84 -11.81 2.38
CA PHE A 567 -18.98 -10.64 2.15
C PHE A 567 -18.56 -10.60 0.68
N PRO A 568 -18.34 -9.40 0.11
CA PRO A 568 -17.67 -9.25 -1.18
C PRO A 568 -16.31 -9.96 -1.16
N ALA A 569 -15.92 -10.54 -2.30
CA ALA A 569 -14.57 -11.08 -2.48
C ALA A 569 -13.54 -9.98 -2.16
N HIS A 570 -12.49 -10.32 -1.40
CA HIS A 570 -11.42 -9.40 -0.94
C HIS A 570 -11.81 -8.33 0.11
N SER A 571 -12.94 -8.47 0.82
CA SER A 571 -13.23 -7.59 1.97
C SER A 571 -12.17 -7.70 3.07
N ILE A 572 -11.67 -6.56 3.55
CA ILE A 572 -10.73 -6.48 4.69
C ILE A 572 -11.26 -7.13 5.98
N TYR A 573 -12.57 -7.32 6.09
CA TYR A 573 -13.24 -7.93 7.24
C TYR A 573 -13.42 -9.44 7.09
N LEU A 574 -13.35 -9.97 5.86
CA LEU A 574 -13.57 -11.38 5.59
C LEU A 574 -12.51 -12.25 6.27
N THR A 575 -11.23 -11.88 6.18
CA THR A 575 -10.13 -12.62 6.82
C THR A 575 -10.32 -12.68 8.33
N ALA A 576 -10.61 -11.54 8.96
CA ALA A 576 -10.80 -11.46 10.41
C ALA A 576 -12.02 -12.28 10.88
N PHE A 577 -13.15 -12.16 10.18
CA PHE A 577 -14.35 -12.93 10.49
C PHE A 577 -14.12 -14.44 10.35
N THR A 578 -13.53 -14.86 9.23
CA THR A 578 -13.29 -16.28 8.95
C THR A 578 -12.25 -16.86 9.92
N ALA A 579 -11.21 -16.10 10.26
CA ALA A 579 -10.25 -16.47 11.31
C ALA A 579 -10.93 -16.65 12.67
N ALA A 580 -11.83 -15.75 13.07
CA ALA A 580 -12.57 -15.88 14.32
C ALA A 580 -13.45 -17.15 14.33
N VAL A 581 -14.15 -17.43 13.23
CA VAL A 581 -14.94 -18.66 13.06
C VAL A 581 -14.05 -19.90 13.12
N GLY A 582 -12.90 -19.89 12.45
CA GLY A 582 -11.94 -21.00 12.46
C GLY A 582 -11.40 -21.28 13.87
N GLY A 583 -11.12 -20.24 14.65
CA GLY A 583 -10.69 -20.39 16.05
C GLY A 583 -11.78 -20.97 16.94
N ILE A 584 -13.02 -20.50 16.80
CA ILE A 584 -14.18 -21.05 17.53
C ILE A 584 -14.44 -22.51 17.14
N LEU A 585 -14.33 -22.85 15.86
CA LEU A 585 -14.48 -24.22 15.37
C LEU A 585 -13.42 -25.14 15.98
N ALA A 586 -12.15 -24.73 15.99
CA ALA A 586 -11.09 -25.49 16.62
C ALA A 586 -11.33 -25.69 18.12
N PHE A 587 -11.77 -24.64 18.82
CA PHE A 587 -12.16 -24.75 20.22
C PHE A 587 -13.30 -25.77 20.44
N MET A 588 -14.34 -25.75 19.60
CA MET A 588 -15.44 -26.71 19.70
C MET A 588 -14.95 -28.15 19.51
N CYS A 589 -14.06 -28.38 18.54
CA CYS A 589 -13.42 -29.69 18.36
C CYS A 589 -12.65 -30.12 19.61
N THR A 590 -11.84 -29.22 20.19
CA THR A 590 -11.09 -29.47 21.44
C THR A 590 -12.02 -29.85 22.59
N MET A 591 -13.10 -29.09 22.79
CA MET A 591 -14.08 -29.31 23.87
C MET A 591 -14.81 -30.65 23.69
N LEU A 592 -15.23 -31.00 22.47
CA LEU A 592 -15.91 -32.26 22.18
C LEU A 592 -15.00 -33.46 22.44
N LEU A 593 -13.75 -33.39 21.98
CA LEU A 593 -12.76 -34.43 22.19
C LEU A 593 -12.45 -34.61 23.69
N ALA A 594 -12.20 -33.51 24.40
CA ALA A 594 -11.89 -33.53 25.82
C ALA A 594 -13.05 -34.09 26.65
N THR A 595 -14.29 -33.73 26.31
CA THR A 595 -15.49 -34.23 26.99
C THR A 595 -15.66 -35.73 26.77
N LYS A 596 -15.45 -36.22 25.54
CA LYS A 596 -15.53 -37.67 25.24
C LYS A 596 -14.39 -38.47 25.86
N ALA A 597 -13.21 -37.87 26.03
CA ALA A 597 -12.06 -38.51 26.69
C ALA A 597 -12.21 -38.61 28.22
N GLY A 598 -13.25 -38.01 28.82
CA GLY A 598 -13.53 -38.07 30.27
C GLY A 598 -13.49 -36.73 30.99
N GLY A 599 -13.23 -35.62 30.29
CA GLY A 599 -13.42 -34.25 30.82
C GLY A 599 -12.48 -33.81 31.94
N THR A 600 -11.34 -34.49 32.15
CA THR A 600 -10.32 -34.07 33.10
C THR A 600 -9.49 -32.91 32.55
N SER A 601 -8.79 -32.18 33.43
CA SER A 601 -7.88 -31.10 33.05
C SER A 601 -6.81 -31.53 32.03
N ILE A 602 -6.27 -32.75 32.19
CA ILE A 602 -5.28 -33.34 31.27
C ILE A 602 -5.91 -33.58 29.90
N ASN A 603 -7.15 -34.07 29.85
CA ASN A 603 -7.85 -34.33 28.59
C ASN A 603 -8.07 -33.04 27.79
N TYR A 604 -8.35 -31.91 28.44
CA TYR A 604 -8.47 -30.62 27.74
C TYR A 604 -7.16 -30.19 27.09
N VAL A 605 -6.05 -30.29 27.82
CA VAL A 605 -4.72 -29.93 27.28
C VAL A 605 -4.34 -30.87 26.14
N LEU A 606 -4.45 -32.19 26.33
CA LEU A 606 -4.10 -33.17 25.32
C LEU A 606 -4.99 -33.05 24.06
N SER A 607 -6.29 -32.80 24.25
CA SER A 607 -7.21 -32.56 23.12
C SER A 607 -6.85 -31.28 22.37
N GLY A 608 -6.47 -30.22 23.07
CA GLY A 608 -6.00 -28.97 22.46
C GLY A 608 -4.77 -29.18 21.60
N VAL A 609 -3.78 -29.93 22.11
CA VAL A 609 -2.58 -30.32 21.35
C VAL A 609 -2.93 -31.15 20.12
N ILE A 610 -3.79 -32.17 20.26
CA ILE A 610 -4.21 -33.02 19.13
C ILE A 610 -4.89 -32.18 18.03
N VAL A 611 -5.88 -31.36 18.41
CA VAL A 611 -6.62 -30.51 17.46
C VAL A 611 -5.69 -29.46 16.84
N GLY A 612 -4.83 -28.83 17.65
CA GLY A 612 -3.81 -27.90 17.18
C GLY A 612 -2.90 -28.52 16.12
N LEU A 613 -2.40 -29.74 16.32
CA LEU A 613 -1.57 -30.45 15.35
C LEU A 613 -2.32 -30.75 14.04
N VAL A 614 -3.60 -31.11 14.10
CA VAL A 614 -4.43 -31.33 12.89
C VAL A 614 -4.55 -30.05 12.07
N PHE A 615 -4.86 -28.92 12.72
CA PHE A 615 -4.92 -27.63 12.03
C PHE A 615 -3.54 -27.18 11.53
N SER A 616 -2.47 -27.35 12.30
CA SER A 616 -1.11 -27.03 11.85
C SER A 616 -0.66 -27.88 10.65
N ALA A 617 -1.06 -29.15 10.58
CA ALA A 617 -0.83 -30.00 9.41
C ALA A 617 -1.60 -29.45 8.18
N ALA A 618 -2.85 -29.03 8.36
CA ALA A 618 -3.63 -28.38 7.31
C ALA A 618 -2.99 -27.07 6.84
N GLN A 619 -2.54 -26.20 7.77
CA GLN A 619 -1.79 -24.98 7.44
C GLN A 619 -0.56 -25.29 6.59
N THR A 620 0.22 -26.31 6.97
CA THR A 620 1.43 -26.70 6.25
C THR A 620 1.12 -27.14 4.82
N LEU A 621 0.09 -27.98 4.63
CA LEU A 621 -0.37 -28.38 3.30
C LEU A 621 -0.85 -27.18 2.48
N MET A 622 -1.68 -26.32 3.07
CA MET A 622 -2.21 -25.12 2.42
C MET A 622 -1.10 -24.15 2.00
N LEU A 623 -0.12 -23.91 2.87
CA LEU A 623 1.05 -23.07 2.54
C LEU A 623 1.89 -23.68 1.41
N THR A 624 1.99 -25.00 1.34
CA THR A 624 2.69 -25.69 0.25
C THR A 624 2.01 -25.44 -1.11
N PHE A 625 0.67 -25.36 -1.12
CA PHE A 625 -0.11 -25.08 -2.33
C PHE A 625 -0.36 -23.58 -2.58
N ALA A 626 0.02 -22.69 -1.67
CA ALA A 626 -0.31 -21.26 -1.73
C ALA A 626 0.41 -20.46 -2.83
N GLY A 627 1.47 -21.02 -3.44
CA GLY A 627 2.22 -20.36 -4.51
C GLY A 627 2.70 -18.95 -4.12
N ASN A 628 2.26 -17.93 -4.86
CA ASN A 628 2.64 -16.53 -4.65
C ASN A 628 2.00 -15.89 -3.40
N HIS A 629 0.95 -16.50 -2.82
CA HIS A 629 0.23 -15.95 -1.66
C HIS A 629 0.85 -16.37 -0.32
N VAL A 630 1.91 -17.20 -0.34
CA VAL A 630 2.55 -17.74 0.86
C VAL A 630 3.07 -16.63 1.78
N THR A 631 3.62 -15.54 1.23
CA THR A 631 4.18 -14.44 2.03
C THR A 631 3.10 -13.73 2.84
N GLY A 632 1.92 -13.45 2.24
CA GLY A 632 0.81 -12.84 2.95
C GLY A 632 0.24 -13.74 4.03
N ALA A 633 0.11 -15.03 3.74
CA ALA A 633 -0.33 -16.04 4.71
C ALA A 633 0.64 -16.16 5.91
N LEU A 634 1.96 -16.18 5.64
CA LEU A 634 2.98 -16.20 6.69
C LEU A 634 2.99 -14.91 7.53
N SER A 635 2.87 -13.74 6.90
CA SER A 635 2.77 -12.46 7.61
C SER A 635 1.59 -12.42 8.57
N TRP A 636 0.43 -12.96 8.17
CA TRP A 636 -0.73 -13.07 9.07
C TRP A 636 -0.48 -14.08 10.20
N LEU A 637 0.08 -15.26 9.90
CA LEU A 637 0.34 -16.29 10.92
C LEU A 637 1.30 -15.83 12.01
N TYR A 638 2.31 -15.03 11.68
CA TYR A 638 3.29 -14.57 12.66
C TYR A 638 2.86 -13.35 13.48
N GLY A 639 1.76 -12.72 13.07
CA GLY A 639 1.10 -11.62 13.76
C GLY A 639 1.83 -10.28 13.66
N SER A 640 1.07 -9.22 13.40
CA SER A 640 1.56 -7.85 13.26
C SER A 640 0.42 -6.85 13.54
N PHE A 641 0.80 -5.67 14.05
CA PHE A 641 -0.11 -4.53 14.18
C PHE A 641 0.06 -3.49 13.06
N SER A 642 0.84 -3.80 12.01
CA SER A 642 1.15 -2.86 10.92
C SER A 642 -0.07 -2.42 10.11
N GLU A 643 -1.05 -3.30 9.94
CA GLU A 643 -2.25 -3.03 9.14
C GLU A 643 -3.42 -2.39 9.92
N ILE A 644 -3.18 -1.96 11.16
CA ILE A 644 -4.23 -1.38 12.01
C ILE A 644 -4.50 0.08 11.63
N THR A 645 -5.73 0.34 11.19
CA THR A 645 -6.27 1.67 10.89
C THR A 645 -7.44 2.00 11.83
N TRP A 646 -7.86 3.28 11.88
CA TRP A 646 -8.99 3.72 12.72
C TRP A 646 -10.29 2.94 12.51
N SER A 647 -10.56 2.45 11.31
CA SER A 647 -11.74 1.64 11.01
C SER A 647 -11.70 0.26 11.71
N LYS A 648 -10.50 -0.29 11.95
CA LYS A 648 -10.30 -1.58 12.65
C LYS A 648 -10.23 -1.41 14.17
N VAL A 649 -9.79 -0.24 14.67
CA VAL A 649 -9.58 0.01 16.11
C VAL A 649 -10.82 -0.33 16.93
N TRP A 650 -11.97 0.22 16.56
CA TRP A 650 -13.20 0.06 17.35
C TRP A 650 -13.71 -1.37 17.37
N LEU A 651 -13.50 -2.13 16.28
CA LEU A 651 -13.89 -3.53 16.16
C LEU A 651 -13.10 -4.45 17.10
N VAL A 652 -11.85 -4.10 17.43
CA VAL A 652 -11.04 -4.87 18.38
C VAL A 652 -11.19 -4.32 19.80
N LEU A 653 -11.10 -3.00 19.94
CA LEU A 653 -11.02 -2.32 21.23
C LEU A 653 -12.28 -2.55 22.06
N ILE A 654 -13.46 -2.31 21.48
CA ILE A 654 -14.71 -2.37 22.25
C ILE A 654 -15.04 -3.79 22.70
N PRO A 655 -15.06 -4.82 21.83
CA PRO A 655 -15.38 -6.17 22.29
C PRO A 655 -14.33 -6.73 23.25
N SER A 656 -13.04 -6.47 22.99
CA SER A 656 -11.96 -6.96 23.87
C SER A 656 -12.09 -6.39 25.28
N PHE A 657 -12.29 -5.08 25.43
CA PHE A 657 -12.50 -4.46 26.74
C PHE A 657 -13.83 -4.89 27.36
N ALA A 658 -14.93 -4.83 26.62
CA ALA A 658 -16.26 -5.17 27.13
C ALA A 658 -16.30 -6.59 27.71
N MET A 659 -15.76 -7.58 26.99
CA MET A 659 -15.68 -8.96 27.47
C MET A 659 -14.72 -9.10 28.66
N SER A 660 -13.56 -8.44 28.60
CA SER A 660 -12.57 -8.52 29.69
C SER A 660 -13.10 -7.91 30.99
N PHE A 661 -13.84 -6.79 30.92
CA PHE A 661 -14.51 -6.21 32.08
C PHE A 661 -15.68 -7.06 32.56
N ALA A 662 -16.47 -7.64 31.66
CA ALA A 662 -17.58 -8.51 32.04
C ALA A 662 -17.11 -9.72 32.86
N VAL A 663 -15.95 -10.29 32.54
CA VAL A 663 -15.38 -11.44 33.27
C VAL A 663 -15.12 -11.15 34.75
N LEU A 664 -14.90 -9.88 35.13
CA LEU A 664 -14.72 -9.49 36.53
C LEU A 664 -15.93 -9.81 37.41
N PHE A 665 -17.14 -9.87 36.84
CA PHE A 665 -18.35 -10.25 37.59
C PHE A 665 -18.30 -11.67 38.13
N TRP A 666 -17.56 -12.56 37.45
CA TRP A 666 -17.44 -13.97 37.83
C TRP A 666 -16.13 -14.29 38.57
N ALA A 667 -15.38 -13.27 39.01
CA ALA A 667 -14.11 -13.44 39.70
C ALA A 667 -14.21 -14.32 40.96
N LYS A 668 -15.35 -14.30 41.66
CA LYS A 668 -15.58 -15.12 42.86
C LYS A 668 -15.77 -16.59 42.48
N GLU A 669 -16.51 -16.84 41.43
CA GLU A 669 -16.87 -18.16 40.91
C GLU A 669 -15.63 -18.89 40.37
N PHE A 670 -14.67 -18.17 39.76
CA PHE A 670 -13.38 -18.76 39.40
C PHE A 670 -12.61 -19.30 40.61
N ASN A 671 -12.65 -18.60 41.76
CA ASN A 671 -12.05 -19.12 42.99
C ASN A 671 -12.80 -20.35 43.54
N LEU A 672 -14.13 -20.36 43.45
CA LEU A 672 -14.93 -21.52 43.85
C LEU A 672 -14.56 -22.74 43.01
N VAL A 673 -14.42 -22.59 41.70
CA VAL A 673 -14.01 -23.68 40.80
C VAL A 673 -12.63 -24.23 41.18
N LEU A 674 -11.71 -23.43 41.72
CA LEU A 674 -10.39 -23.90 42.13
C LEU A 674 -10.40 -24.78 43.39
N LEU A 675 -11.43 -24.67 44.25
CA LEU A 675 -11.57 -25.49 45.47
C LEU A 675 -11.91 -26.97 45.18
N GLY A 676 -12.32 -27.28 43.95
CA GLY A 676 -12.77 -28.61 43.55
C GLY A 676 -14.19 -28.61 43.00
N GLU A 677 -14.52 -29.61 42.17
CA GLU A 677 -15.85 -29.68 41.54
C GLU A 677 -16.95 -29.96 42.58
N ASP A 678 -16.66 -30.85 43.55
CA ASP A 678 -17.62 -31.22 44.59
C ASP A 678 -17.89 -30.06 45.57
N GLN A 679 -16.84 -29.36 46.00
CA GLN A 679 -16.96 -28.21 46.91
C GLN A 679 -17.73 -27.06 46.27
N ALA A 680 -17.40 -26.71 45.01
CA ALA A 680 -18.12 -25.67 44.29
C ALA A 680 -19.60 -26.02 44.06
N ARG A 681 -19.90 -27.31 43.82
CA ARG A 681 -21.28 -27.79 43.66
C ARG A 681 -22.08 -27.71 44.97
N GLN A 682 -21.46 -28.00 46.11
CA GLN A 682 -22.08 -27.83 47.44
C GLN A 682 -22.38 -26.36 47.74
N MET A 683 -21.56 -25.42 47.25
CA MET A 683 -21.78 -23.98 47.36
C MET A 683 -22.80 -23.43 46.32
N GLY A 684 -23.51 -24.30 45.61
CA GLY A 684 -24.60 -23.93 44.69
C GLY A 684 -24.17 -23.59 43.27
N LEU A 685 -22.87 -23.68 42.93
CA LEU A 685 -22.39 -23.41 41.58
C LEU A 685 -22.54 -24.64 40.67
N ASN A 686 -23.20 -24.48 39.53
CA ASN A 686 -23.19 -25.51 38.49
C ASN A 686 -21.87 -25.48 37.71
N VAL A 687 -20.86 -26.17 38.23
CA VAL A 687 -19.48 -26.15 37.73
C VAL A 687 -19.39 -26.51 36.25
N LYS A 688 -20.04 -27.59 35.80
CA LYS A 688 -19.98 -28.03 34.40
C LYS A 688 -20.51 -26.98 33.44
N ARG A 689 -21.62 -26.33 33.79
CA ARG A 689 -22.22 -25.27 32.96
C ARG A 689 -21.37 -24.00 33.00
N PHE A 690 -20.90 -23.60 34.17
CA PHE A 690 -20.03 -22.44 34.34
C PHE A 690 -18.73 -22.59 33.54
N ASN A 691 -18.03 -23.71 33.69
CA ASN A 691 -16.79 -24.01 32.96
C ASN A 691 -17.00 -23.95 31.44
N ARG A 692 -18.09 -24.55 30.94
CA ARG A 692 -18.40 -24.53 29.50
C ARG A 692 -18.58 -23.10 28.98
N TRP A 693 -19.39 -22.28 29.65
CA TRP A 693 -19.64 -20.90 29.21
C TRP A 693 -18.40 -20.04 29.31
N MET A 694 -17.64 -20.14 30.40
CA MET A 694 -16.43 -19.33 30.56
C MET A 694 -15.35 -19.72 29.55
N LEU A 695 -15.20 -21.00 29.20
CA LEU A 695 -14.29 -21.41 28.12
C LEU A 695 -14.75 -20.90 26.74
N ILE A 696 -16.06 -20.87 26.46
CA ILE A 696 -16.60 -20.26 25.23
C ILE A 696 -16.27 -18.75 25.20
N ILE A 697 -16.53 -18.02 26.28
CA ILE A 697 -16.23 -16.58 26.38
C ILE A 697 -14.73 -16.32 26.20
N ALA A 698 -13.87 -17.11 26.86
CA ALA A 698 -12.42 -17.00 26.69
C ALA A 698 -11.98 -17.25 25.24
N SER A 699 -12.58 -18.25 24.58
CA SER A 699 -12.29 -18.57 23.17
C SER A 699 -12.72 -17.48 22.20
N VAL A 700 -13.91 -16.92 22.41
CA VAL A 700 -14.42 -15.80 21.60
C VAL A 700 -13.55 -14.57 21.81
N LEU A 701 -13.17 -14.26 23.05
CA LEU A 701 -12.26 -13.16 23.37
C LEU A 701 -10.90 -13.34 22.67
N THR A 702 -10.29 -14.53 22.78
CA THR A 702 -9.04 -14.84 22.06
C THR A 702 -9.20 -14.69 20.54
N SER A 703 -10.30 -15.21 19.98
CA SER A 703 -10.56 -15.18 18.55
C SER A 703 -10.69 -13.75 18.02
N ILE A 704 -11.40 -12.87 18.74
CA ILE A 704 -11.51 -11.45 18.41
C ILE A 704 -10.14 -10.76 18.48
N CYS A 705 -9.36 -11.04 19.52
CA CYS A 705 -8.04 -10.45 19.68
C CYS A 705 -7.10 -10.84 18.54
N VAL A 706 -7.13 -12.10 18.08
CA VAL A 706 -6.23 -12.65 17.05
C VAL A 706 -6.70 -12.36 15.62
N ALA A 707 -8.00 -12.17 15.40
CA ALA A 707 -8.60 -12.03 14.06
C ALA A 707 -7.96 -10.93 13.19
N PHE A 708 -7.57 -9.80 13.79
CA PHE A 708 -7.05 -8.64 13.06
C PHE A 708 -5.53 -8.47 13.12
N VAL A 709 -4.86 -9.20 14.02
CA VAL A 709 -3.44 -8.99 14.32
C VAL A 709 -2.62 -10.26 14.18
N GLY A 710 -3.26 -11.37 13.76
CA GLY A 710 -2.63 -12.66 13.62
C GLY A 710 -2.34 -13.35 14.95
N ILE A 711 -1.61 -14.45 14.88
CA ILE A 711 -1.41 -15.32 16.05
C ILE A 711 -0.40 -14.71 17.01
N ILE A 712 -0.82 -14.52 18.26
CA ILE A 712 0.01 -14.05 19.36
C ILE A 712 -0.05 -15.06 20.50
N GLY A 713 1.12 -15.47 21.01
CA GLY A 713 1.25 -16.45 22.09
C GLY A 713 1.87 -15.87 23.35
N PHE A 714 1.93 -16.69 24.41
CA PHE A 714 2.62 -16.44 25.68
C PHE A 714 2.09 -15.29 26.56
N VAL A 715 1.27 -14.37 26.04
CA VAL A 715 0.67 -13.28 26.83
C VAL A 715 -0.28 -13.83 27.89
N GLY A 716 -1.19 -14.74 27.50
CA GLY A 716 -2.16 -15.38 28.37
C GLY A 716 -1.53 -16.32 29.41
N LEU A 717 -0.33 -16.82 29.12
CA LEU A 717 0.44 -17.64 30.05
C LEU A 717 1.22 -16.80 31.07
N VAL A 718 2.02 -15.85 30.59
CA VAL A 718 3.01 -15.13 31.40
C VAL A 718 2.35 -14.14 32.35
N ILE A 719 1.42 -13.31 31.86
CA ILE A 719 0.89 -12.20 32.65
C ILE A 719 0.06 -12.66 33.86
N PRO A 720 -0.95 -13.56 33.71
CA PRO A 720 -1.71 -14.03 34.86
C PRO A 720 -0.85 -14.73 35.91
N HIS A 721 0.20 -15.43 35.45
CA HIS A 721 1.13 -16.10 36.35
C HIS A 721 1.97 -15.09 37.15
N LEU A 722 2.50 -14.04 36.51
CA LEU A 722 3.21 -12.97 37.20
C LEU A 722 2.31 -12.26 38.22
N CYS A 723 1.08 -11.92 37.85
CA CYS A 723 0.11 -11.33 38.75
C CYS A 723 -0.19 -12.24 39.96
N ARG A 724 -0.29 -13.55 39.74
CA ARG A 724 -0.47 -14.55 40.80
C ARG A 724 0.72 -14.61 41.75
N MET A 725 1.94 -14.44 41.25
CA MET A 725 3.14 -14.38 42.09
C MET A 725 3.18 -13.14 42.98
N MET A 726 2.67 -12.01 42.50
CA MET A 726 2.66 -10.75 43.23
C MET A 726 1.53 -10.67 44.27
N LEU A 727 0.35 -11.20 43.95
CA LEU A 727 -0.89 -10.98 44.69
C LEU A 727 -1.53 -12.25 45.28
N GLY A 728 -1.06 -13.45 44.90
CA GLY A 728 -1.64 -14.73 45.29
C GLY A 728 -2.66 -15.28 44.29
N GLY A 729 -3.29 -16.41 44.63
CA GLY A 729 -4.19 -17.18 43.75
C GLY A 729 -5.61 -16.62 43.55
N ASP A 730 -5.96 -15.51 44.20
CA ASP A 730 -7.32 -14.96 44.18
C ASP A 730 -7.62 -14.24 42.85
N HIS A 731 -8.61 -14.73 42.10
CA HIS A 731 -9.02 -14.19 40.81
C HIS A 731 -9.63 -12.79 40.89
N ARG A 732 -10.12 -12.37 42.06
CA ARG A 732 -10.53 -10.98 42.31
C ARG A 732 -9.34 -10.02 42.22
N LEU A 733 -8.13 -10.51 42.47
CA LEU A 733 -6.90 -9.74 42.38
C LEU A 733 -6.19 -9.97 41.05
N VAL A 734 -6.13 -11.24 40.60
CA VAL A 734 -5.38 -11.63 39.39
C VAL A 734 -6.01 -11.07 38.12
N LEU A 735 -7.34 -11.12 37.96
CA LEU A 735 -8.00 -10.63 36.73
C LEU A 735 -7.73 -9.13 36.47
N PRO A 736 -8.05 -8.19 37.39
CA PRO A 736 -7.88 -6.77 37.12
C PRO A 736 -6.40 -6.37 36.99
N THR A 737 -5.49 -7.05 37.69
CA THR A 737 -4.04 -6.80 37.52
C THR A 737 -3.49 -7.39 36.22
N SER A 738 -4.02 -8.51 35.75
CA SER A 738 -3.67 -9.07 34.44
C SER A 738 -4.09 -8.13 33.31
N MET A 739 -5.24 -7.45 33.43
CA MET A 739 -5.64 -6.41 32.49
C MET A 739 -4.60 -5.27 32.46
N ALA A 740 -4.16 -4.81 33.63
CA ALA A 740 -3.20 -3.70 33.75
C ALA A 740 -1.82 -4.04 33.17
N PHE A 741 -1.31 -5.26 33.34
CA PHE A 741 0.00 -5.67 32.81
C PHE A 741 -0.04 -6.22 31.37
N GLY A 742 -1.19 -6.72 30.92
CA GLY A 742 -1.37 -7.27 29.59
C GLY A 742 -1.11 -6.24 28.49
N GLY A 743 -1.66 -5.04 28.63
CA GLY A 743 -1.43 -3.93 27.71
C GLY A 743 0.04 -3.52 27.66
N PHE A 744 0.71 -3.41 28.81
CA PHE A 744 2.13 -3.10 28.90
C PHE A 744 3.00 -4.07 28.08
N LEU A 745 2.85 -5.39 28.29
CA LEU A 745 3.66 -6.38 27.58
C LEU A 745 3.46 -6.29 26.06
N MET A 746 2.23 -6.09 25.61
CA MET A 746 1.94 -6.00 24.18
C MET A 746 2.48 -4.74 23.52
N ILE A 747 2.41 -3.58 24.19
CA ILE A 747 3.04 -2.37 23.67
C ILE A 747 4.56 -2.54 23.58
N VAL A 748 5.19 -3.11 24.61
CA VAL A 748 6.64 -3.36 24.60
C VAL A 748 7.04 -4.30 23.47
N ALA A 749 6.27 -5.38 23.26
CA ALA A 749 6.50 -6.30 22.16
C ALA A 749 6.32 -5.61 20.80
N ASP A 750 5.29 -4.75 20.64
CA ASP A 750 5.06 -3.98 19.41
C ASP A 750 6.18 -2.97 19.14
N ILE A 751 6.65 -2.24 20.16
CA ILE A 751 7.79 -1.31 20.03
C ILE A 751 9.04 -2.09 19.60
N ALA A 752 9.34 -3.22 20.24
CA ALA A 752 10.49 -4.04 19.87
C ALA A 752 10.37 -4.56 18.42
N SER A 753 9.16 -4.95 18.00
CA SER A 753 8.89 -5.48 16.66
C SER A 753 9.30 -4.52 15.54
N ARG A 754 9.06 -3.21 15.74
CA ARG A 754 9.35 -2.16 14.74
C ARG A 754 10.70 -1.45 14.95
N MET A 755 11.40 -1.72 16.06
CA MET A 755 12.66 -1.06 16.44
C MET A 755 13.90 -1.90 16.27
N LEU A 756 13.81 -3.22 16.45
CA LEU A 756 15.00 -4.06 16.49
C LEU A 756 15.73 -4.15 15.15
N VAL A 757 15.01 -4.04 14.03
CA VAL A 757 15.59 -4.08 12.68
C VAL A 757 15.10 -2.86 11.88
N PRO A 758 15.96 -1.86 11.62
CA PRO A 758 15.58 -0.70 10.82
C PRO A 758 15.14 -1.12 9.40
N GLY A 759 13.96 -0.64 8.97
CA GLY A 759 13.42 -0.92 7.64
C GLY A 759 12.71 -2.27 7.48
N PHE A 760 12.65 -3.10 8.53
CA PHE A 760 11.93 -4.38 8.53
C PHE A 760 11.17 -4.58 9.84
N GLU A 761 9.85 -4.76 9.77
CA GLU A 761 9.04 -5.03 10.96
C GLU A 761 9.07 -6.52 11.30
N LEU A 762 9.59 -6.86 12.48
CA LEU A 762 9.59 -8.23 12.97
C LEU A 762 8.18 -8.66 13.38
N PRO A 763 7.83 -9.94 13.27
CA PRO A 763 6.53 -10.41 13.75
C PRO A 763 6.40 -10.35 15.27
N VAL A 764 5.28 -9.81 15.76
CA VAL A 764 5.08 -9.59 17.20
C VAL A 764 4.90 -10.91 17.96
N GLY A 765 4.31 -11.93 17.31
CA GLY A 765 4.20 -13.28 17.86
C GLY A 765 5.56 -13.90 18.17
N ALA A 766 6.57 -13.62 17.34
CA ALA A 766 7.94 -14.07 17.58
C ALA A 766 8.57 -13.36 18.78
N ILE A 767 8.41 -12.03 18.88
CA ILE A 767 8.93 -11.23 20.00
C ILE A 767 8.33 -11.68 21.34
N THR A 768 7.01 -11.84 21.39
CA THR A 768 6.31 -12.31 22.61
C THR A 768 6.77 -13.72 23.02
N THR A 769 7.07 -14.60 22.07
CA THR A 769 7.63 -15.94 22.33
C THR A 769 9.07 -15.87 22.87
N ILE A 770 9.93 -15.03 22.29
CA ILE A 770 11.32 -14.82 22.74
C ILE A 770 11.35 -14.31 24.19
N ILE A 771 10.40 -13.46 24.57
CA ILE A 771 10.26 -12.97 25.95
C ILE A 771 9.64 -14.05 26.85
N GLY A 772 8.59 -14.71 26.37
CA GLY A 772 7.77 -15.62 27.17
C GLY A 772 8.47 -16.93 27.53
N VAL A 773 9.19 -17.54 26.59
CA VAL A 773 9.83 -18.86 26.79
C VAL A 773 10.87 -18.83 27.91
N PRO A 774 11.85 -17.89 27.96
CA PRO A 774 12.82 -17.84 29.05
C PRO A 774 12.19 -17.54 30.40
N VAL A 775 11.21 -16.62 30.44
CA VAL A 775 10.47 -16.29 31.66
C VAL A 775 9.77 -17.54 32.18
N PHE A 776 9.08 -18.26 31.30
CA PHE A 776 8.39 -19.49 31.65
C PHE A 776 9.35 -20.60 32.11
N ALA A 777 10.46 -20.82 31.39
CA ALA A 777 11.47 -21.80 31.76
C ALA A 777 12.08 -21.50 33.14
N TYR A 778 12.41 -20.23 33.41
CA TYR A 778 12.89 -19.79 34.73
C TYR A 778 11.87 -20.07 35.83
N LEU A 779 10.59 -19.76 35.57
CA LEU A 779 9.51 -20.03 36.52
C LEU A 779 9.35 -21.53 36.80
N LEU A 780 9.44 -22.37 35.77
CA LEU A 780 9.41 -23.82 35.89
C LEU A 780 10.61 -24.34 36.70
N ILE A 781 11.82 -23.83 36.49
CA ILE A 781 13.01 -24.26 37.26
C ILE A 781 12.88 -23.84 38.74
N LYS A 782 12.47 -22.59 38.99
CA LYS A 782 12.37 -22.05 40.35
C LYS A 782 11.25 -22.71 41.16
N ARG A 783 10.15 -23.10 40.51
CA ARG A 783 8.98 -23.70 41.16
C ARG A 783 8.77 -25.18 40.89
N GLY A 784 9.55 -25.85 40.06
CA GLY A 784 9.54 -27.32 39.92
C GLY A 784 9.80 -28.04 41.25
N LYS A 785 10.37 -27.33 42.25
CA LYS A 785 10.47 -27.77 43.66
C LYS A 785 9.19 -27.58 44.50
N MET A 786 8.11 -27.06 43.92
CA MET A 786 6.84 -26.67 44.57
C MET A 786 5.60 -27.12 43.76
N TYR A 787 5.77 -27.92 42.69
CA TYR A 787 4.67 -28.51 41.92
C TYR A 787 4.24 -29.90 42.42
N ASP A 788 4.70 -30.30 43.61
CA ASP A 788 4.07 -31.34 44.43
C ASP A 788 3.16 -30.66 45.46
N GLY A 789 1.85 -30.68 45.20
CA GLY A 789 0.80 -30.29 46.14
C GLY A 789 0.04 -29.02 45.78
#